data_AF-A0A925WX78-F1
#
_entry.id   AF-A0A925WX78-F1
#
_cell.length_a   1.000
_cell.length_b   1.000
_cell.length_c   1.000
_cell.angle_alpha   90.00
_cell.angle_beta   90.00
_cell.angle_gamma   90.00
#
_symmetry.space_group_name_H-M   'P 1'
#
loop_
_entity.id
_entity.type
_entity.pdbx_description
1 polymer ?
#
loop_
_entity_poly.entity_id
_entity_poly.type
_entity_poly.pdbx_seq_one_letter_code
_entity_poly.pdbx_strand_id
1 'polypeptide(L)'
;MHAVAATIAASAVPALAIPAFPGAEGFGANSVGGRGGDVYHVTSLADTLTPGTLRYGLRESGFPAAGRTIVFDVGGVINLTASLDIKNISKVTIAGQTAPTPITIVNDTIQITGSNNRNTNDIVMRYLNVRKGTGNGDDAISIKGSPGVGFTTNNIIVDHISGSWSEDEVISVTQRASNVTVQYSMMSEALTSNHAYGALVRPMVDSNVTYSHNLFSNQKSRNPRPGTYDGKKLNFEFSNNVVYNWSDRAGYAGGSSEGDTEYVDMNYVGNYLIAGPSTPAGSKRTTAFTRDGADSPILVHMYQSGNLIDSNAGPTRDGVNTEWGMFANWDGSTTTAWPSNTGTDTDLRRATEFAFSGITADPAQVAYDKVIASVGAFPYARHSIDQRLIGNVLNYTGSAPITAPDTTEWNNLLATPTVNRPAGFDSDQDGMPNNWEVARGLNPNLDDHKLVASNGWTNLENYLNELTFIANWNLNADANWSTILGWAGEQPNSILATANFVAGITAPRTVMVDAPVTVGQMAFDGAQSYTLAGTGANSITVDVVGGTAAIAVLSGQHNVAAPLVLNDNTQITVAPGSSLNVSGALTATGKTISKSGAGAATFQNVRAAGLLVNDGTVRITPNGGNAGASQVQTLGIAGGTTPTVMFDLADNDMIVGTGTSRATLEAQIAYARNGGAWDRPGITSSAAAGNALHSTTLGVLSGAEYSSVGGDGTFDGLNYIATDSLIKYTYYGDTDFNGVVDFDDYSRADAGFNNNRTGWLNGDFDSNGIVDFDDYSLMDLAFNTQSQTLKRAIAWVNGDDRSADGMDDPALRLVMQHSEQFGAVYQQSFLNAVPEPAAVSGVMTMALFVSTRRARRRGVRAI
;
A
#
# COMPACT_ATOMS: atom_id res chain seq x y z
N MET A 1 -0.89 -38.86 73.60
CA MET A 1 -0.85 -39.27 72.18
C MET A 1 -0.47 -38.04 71.37
N HIS A 2 0.77 -37.98 70.88
CA HIS A 2 1.20 -36.96 69.93
C HIS A 2 0.86 -37.46 68.51
N ALA A 3 0.10 -36.68 67.75
CA ALA A 3 -0.11 -36.91 66.32
C ALA A 3 0.43 -35.69 65.57
N VAL A 4 1.43 -35.97 64.73
CA VAL A 4 2.19 -35.05 63.90
C VAL A 4 1.34 -34.65 62.69
N ALA A 5 1.22 -33.34 62.44
CA ALA A 5 0.64 -32.81 61.21
C ALA A 5 1.71 -32.81 60.11
N ALA A 6 1.48 -33.55 59.03
CA ALA A 6 2.32 -33.55 57.84
C ALA A 6 1.94 -32.36 56.94
N THR A 7 2.89 -31.45 56.73
CA THR A 7 2.81 -30.37 55.73
C THR A 7 3.07 -30.95 54.35
N ILE A 8 2.06 -30.91 53.47
CA ILE A 8 2.22 -31.19 52.04
C ILE A 8 2.83 -29.93 51.43
N ALA A 9 4.10 -29.98 51.02
CA ALA A 9 4.72 -28.95 50.21
C ALA A 9 4.10 -28.99 48.80
N ALA A 10 3.36 -27.94 48.44
CA ALA A 10 2.94 -27.72 47.07
C ALA A 10 4.18 -27.43 46.22
N SER A 11 4.53 -28.34 45.33
CA SER A 11 5.52 -28.13 44.28
C SER A 11 5.04 -26.99 43.38
N ALA A 12 5.74 -25.85 43.39
CA ALA A 12 5.49 -24.76 42.48
C ALA A 12 5.69 -25.25 41.03
N VAL A 13 4.63 -25.16 40.23
CA VAL A 13 4.73 -25.32 38.77
C VAL A 13 5.61 -24.16 38.27
N PRO A 14 6.70 -24.41 37.53
CA PRO A 14 7.50 -23.32 36.97
C PRO A 14 6.62 -22.48 36.04
N ALA A 15 6.61 -21.16 36.24
CA ALA A 15 5.98 -20.25 35.30
C ALA A 15 6.60 -20.47 33.91
N LEU A 16 5.76 -20.60 32.87
CA LEU A 16 6.22 -20.72 31.49
C LEU A 16 7.13 -19.50 31.19
N ALA A 17 8.34 -19.73 30.66
CA ALA A 17 9.23 -18.64 30.30
C ALA A 17 8.60 -17.78 29.19
N ILE A 18 8.58 -16.45 29.40
CA ILE A 18 8.02 -15.50 28.44
C ILE A 18 9.07 -15.23 27.36
N PRO A 19 8.75 -15.39 26.06
CA PRO A 19 9.67 -15.12 24.96
C PRO A 19 10.23 -13.69 24.98
N ALA A 20 11.32 -13.47 24.24
CA ALA A 20 11.98 -12.18 24.08
C ALA A 20 10.98 -11.08 23.66
N PHE A 21 10.08 -11.43 22.74
CA PHE A 21 8.97 -10.61 22.26
C PHE A 21 7.89 -11.54 21.67
N PRO A 22 6.64 -11.08 21.48
CA PRO A 22 5.62 -11.83 20.74
C PRO A 22 6.10 -12.20 19.34
N GLY A 23 6.06 -13.49 19.00
CA GLY A 23 6.57 -14.01 17.72
C GLY A 23 8.08 -14.32 17.70
N ALA A 24 8.78 -14.21 18.83
CA ALA A 24 10.12 -14.79 18.97
C ALA A 24 10.00 -16.32 19.04
N GLU A 25 10.59 -17.01 18.08
CA GLU A 25 10.61 -18.47 18.00
C GLU A 25 12.05 -19.02 17.93
N GLY A 26 12.22 -20.34 18.04
CA GLY A 26 13.52 -20.98 17.89
C GLY A 26 14.37 -20.99 19.17
N PHE A 27 15.62 -21.43 19.03
CA PHE A 27 16.50 -21.64 20.20
C PHE A 27 16.90 -20.38 20.96
N GLY A 28 16.89 -19.21 20.30
CA GLY A 28 17.15 -17.90 20.92
C GLY A 28 15.90 -17.20 21.46
N ALA A 29 14.71 -17.80 21.33
CA ALA A 29 13.43 -17.17 21.67
C ALA A 29 13.33 -16.71 23.13
N ASN A 30 14.05 -17.36 24.04
CA ASN A 30 14.01 -17.07 25.47
C ASN A 30 15.09 -16.05 25.90
N SER A 31 15.70 -15.33 24.96
CA SER A 31 16.60 -14.22 25.26
C SER A 31 15.85 -13.15 26.05
N VAL A 32 16.30 -12.84 27.26
CA VAL A 32 15.63 -11.82 28.09
C VAL A 32 15.95 -10.40 27.61
N GLY A 33 17.00 -10.22 26.79
CA GLY A 33 17.43 -8.90 26.36
C GLY A 33 17.59 -7.92 27.52
N GLY A 34 17.29 -6.65 27.30
CA GLY A 34 17.30 -5.58 28.29
C GLY A 34 16.13 -5.56 29.26
N ARG A 35 15.26 -6.59 29.30
CA ARG A 35 14.05 -6.64 30.14
C ARG A 35 14.36 -6.30 31.60
N GLY A 36 13.71 -5.25 32.11
CA GLY A 36 13.88 -4.77 33.49
C GLY A 36 15.23 -4.09 33.79
N GLY A 37 16.09 -3.93 32.78
CA GLY A 37 17.32 -3.14 32.83
C GLY A 37 17.06 -1.65 32.59
N ASP A 38 18.11 -0.84 32.48
CA ASP A 38 18.00 0.60 32.22
C ASP A 38 17.72 0.92 30.74
N VAL A 39 17.26 2.13 30.45
CA VAL A 39 17.18 2.63 29.07
C VAL A 39 18.40 3.44 28.70
N TYR A 40 18.94 3.20 27.50
CA TYR A 40 20.02 3.98 26.93
C TYR A 40 19.59 4.62 25.61
N HIS A 41 19.59 5.95 25.58
CA HIS A 41 19.22 6.73 24.41
C HIS A 41 20.43 6.97 23.50
N VAL A 42 20.32 6.51 22.25
CA VAL A 42 21.19 6.96 21.16
C VAL A 42 20.63 8.26 20.61
N THR A 43 21.37 9.35 20.81
CA THR A 43 21.03 10.72 20.40
C THR A 43 21.98 11.27 19.33
N SER A 44 23.00 10.49 18.94
CA SER A 44 23.97 10.84 17.91
C SER A 44 24.31 9.63 17.04
N LEU A 45 24.36 9.86 15.72
CA LEU A 45 24.79 8.86 14.73
C LEU A 45 26.33 8.74 14.61
N ALA A 46 27.08 9.54 15.37
CA ALA A 46 28.54 9.46 15.37
C ALA A 46 29.01 8.12 15.95
N ASP A 47 30.06 7.55 15.36
CA ASP A 47 30.67 6.32 15.85
C ASP A 47 31.85 6.61 16.80
N THR A 48 31.54 6.99 18.04
CA THR A 48 32.57 7.34 19.05
C THR A 48 32.28 6.69 20.41
N LEU A 49 33.22 6.79 21.35
CA LEU A 49 33.03 6.39 22.76
C LEU A 49 32.52 7.55 23.63
N THR A 50 31.59 8.36 23.10
CA THR A 50 30.93 9.46 23.82
C THR A 50 29.49 9.09 24.19
N PRO A 51 28.97 9.45 25.38
CA PRO A 51 27.56 9.25 25.70
C PRO A 51 26.63 9.78 24.59
N GLY A 52 25.54 9.07 24.31
CA GLY A 52 24.61 9.36 23.21
C GLY A 52 24.91 8.62 21.91
N THR A 53 26.04 7.91 21.76
CA THR A 53 26.34 7.09 20.58
C THR A 53 26.02 5.62 20.79
N LEU A 54 25.68 4.89 19.72
CA LEU A 54 25.46 3.45 19.78
C LEU A 54 26.69 2.69 20.33
N ARG A 55 27.90 3.05 19.88
CA ARG A 55 29.14 2.41 20.35
C ARG A 55 29.35 2.59 21.85
N TYR A 56 29.08 3.77 22.40
CA TYR A 56 29.14 3.95 23.85
C TYR A 56 28.10 3.10 24.56
N GLY A 57 26.87 3.05 24.03
CA GLY A 57 25.78 2.20 24.50
C GLY A 57 26.10 0.70 24.52
N LEU A 58 27.11 0.24 23.78
CA LEU A 58 27.49 -1.18 23.71
C LEU A 58 28.76 -1.54 24.50
N ARG A 59 29.41 -0.56 25.14
CA ARG A 59 30.61 -0.83 25.93
C ARG A 59 30.29 -1.69 27.17
N GLU A 60 31.33 -2.35 27.68
CA GLU A 60 31.21 -3.29 28.79
C GLU A 60 30.91 -2.62 30.13
N SER A 61 31.59 -1.51 30.43
CA SER A 61 31.56 -0.84 31.73
C SER A 61 30.62 0.36 31.78
N GLY A 62 30.19 0.75 32.99
CA GLY A 62 29.42 1.98 33.20
C GLY A 62 27.93 1.83 32.89
N PHE A 63 27.42 0.60 32.98
CA PHE A 63 26.00 0.25 32.91
C PHE A 63 25.68 -0.81 33.97
N PRO A 64 24.43 -0.91 34.44
CA PRO A 64 24.07 -1.87 35.48
C PRO A 64 24.11 -3.31 34.99
N ALA A 65 24.37 -4.23 35.93
CA ALA A 65 24.29 -5.67 35.70
C ALA A 65 22.86 -6.17 35.44
N ALA A 66 21.84 -5.35 35.72
CA ALA A 66 20.45 -5.64 35.41
C ALA A 66 20.19 -5.71 33.89
N GLY A 67 21.04 -5.10 33.07
CA GLY A 67 20.89 -5.03 31.62
C GLY A 67 20.51 -3.64 31.14
N ARG A 68 20.28 -3.51 29.84
CA ARG A 68 19.79 -2.26 29.23
C ARG A 68 19.06 -2.46 27.91
N THR A 69 18.10 -1.60 27.64
CA THR A 69 17.45 -1.47 26.33
C THR A 69 17.97 -0.21 25.66
N ILE A 70 18.55 -0.37 24.47
CA ILE A 70 19.05 0.72 23.64
C ILE A 70 17.92 1.16 22.72
N VAL A 71 17.51 2.42 22.87
CA VAL A 71 16.50 3.11 22.06
C VAL A 71 17.15 4.23 21.26
N PHE A 72 16.49 4.68 20.19
CA PHE A 72 17.04 5.64 19.24
C PHE A 72 16.18 6.91 19.17
N ASP A 73 16.73 8.02 19.65
CA ASP A 73 16.12 9.35 19.51
C ASP A 73 16.51 9.99 18.17
N VAL A 74 17.40 9.36 17.42
CA VAL A 74 17.91 9.79 16.12
C VAL A 74 17.84 8.65 15.12
N GLY A 75 17.53 8.95 13.86
CA GLY A 75 17.50 8.01 12.74
C GLY A 75 18.41 8.48 11.60
N GLY A 76 18.91 7.54 10.80
CA GLY A 76 19.85 7.80 9.70
C GLY A 76 21.04 6.84 9.66
N VAL A 77 22.15 7.28 9.08
CA VAL A 77 23.34 6.44 8.84
C VAL A 77 24.37 6.58 9.95
N ILE A 78 24.77 5.46 10.55
CA ILE A 78 25.93 5.33 11.43
C ILE A 78 27.10 4.80 10.60
N ASN A 79 28.12 5.63 10.43
CA ASN A 79 29.34 5.28 9.72
C ASN A 79 30.38 4.71 10.70
N LEU A 80 30.62 3.40 10.64
CA LEU A 80 31.57 2.74 11.52
C LEU A 80 33.02 3.10 11.15
N THR A 81 33.80 3.38 12.18
CA THR A 81 35.25 3.63 12.10
C THR A 81 36.08 2.38 12.39
N ALA A 82 35.45 1.37 12.99
CA ALA A 82 35.98 0.05 13.30
C ALA A 82 34.80 -0.89 13.60
N SER A 83 35.05 -2.19 13.73
CA SER A 83 34.00 -3.15 14.09
C SER A 83 33.23 -2.73 15.36
N LEU A 84 31.91 -2.90 15.33
CA LEU A 84 31.01 -2.58 16.44
C LEU A 84 30.84 -3.81 17.33
N ASP A 85 31.59 -3.84 18.43
CA ASP A 85 31.64 -4.96 19.36
C ASP A 85 30.50 -4.91 20.38
N ILE A 86 29.66 -5.95 20.39
CA ILE A 86 28.72 -6.31 21.45
C ILE A 86 29.42 -7.39 22.27
N LYS A 87 30.23 -6.95 23.24
CA LYS A 87 31.28 -7.80 23.79
C LYS A 87 31.38 -7.80 25.30
N ASN A 88 31.42 -8.99 25.88
CA ASN A 88 31.49 -9.27 27.32
C ASN A 88 30.33 -8.65 28.12
N ILE A 89 29.17 -8.50 27.48
CA ILE A 89 27.97 -7.90 28.05
C ILE A 89 26.83 -8.89 28.05
N SER A 90 25.85 -8.69 28.92
CA SER A 90 24.64 -9.50 28.91
C SER A 90 23.41 -8.66 29.12
N LYS A 91 22.25 -9.20 28.74
CA LYS A 91 20.93 -8.58 28.93
C LYS A 91 20.82 -7.24 28.20
N VAL A 92 20.96 -7.28 26.88
CA VAL A 92 20.88 -6.08 26.04
C VAL A 92 19.85 -6.25 24.93
N THR A 93 18.91 -5.32 24.85
CA THR A 93 18.03 -5.17 23.69
C THR A 93 18.50 -3.98 22.86
N ILE A 94 18.68 -4.16 21.55
CA ILE A 94 18.91 -3.08 20.58
C ILE A 94 17.64 -2.93 19.76
N ALA A 95 16.86 -1.89 20.05
CA ALA A 95 15.50 -1.72 19.53
C ALA A 95 15.47 -0.71 18.37
N GLY A 96 15.92 -1.12 17.19
CA GLY A 96 16.00 -0.24 16.00
C GLY A 96 14.64 0.36 15.58
N GLN A 97 13.53 -0.30 15.92
CA GLN A 97 12.18 0.18 15.63
C GLN A 97 11.78 1.46 16.38
N THR A 98 12.56 1.87 17.40
CA THR A 98 12.34 3.13 18.12
C THR A 98 12.82 4.36 17.38
N ALA A 99 13.66 4.20 16.35
CA ALA A 99 14.25 5.33 15.63
C ALA A 99 13.17 6.12 14.84
N PRO A 100 13.27 7.46 14.75
CA PRO A 100 12.33 8.29 13.98
C PRO A 100 12.41 8.04 12.46
N THR A 101 13.55 7.56 11.98
CA THR A 101 13.76 6.96 10.66
C THR A 101 14.71 5.76 10.81
N PRO A 102 14.73 4.81 9.87
CA PRO A 102 15.57 3.62 9.99
C PRO A 102 17.04 3.90 10.31
N ILE A 103 17.63 3.10 11.21
CA ILE A 103 19.08 3.08 11.44
C ILE A 103 19.74 2.20 10.38
N THR A 104 20.72 2.77 9.69
CA THR A 104 21.60 2.03 8.77
C THR A 104 23.05 2.12 9.22
N ILE A 105 23.67 0.97 9.42
CA ILE A 105 25.06 0.84 9.85
C ILE A 105 25.91 0.47 8.63
N VAL A 106 26.98 1.21 8.38
CA VAL A 106 27.85 1.05 7.19
C VAL A 106 29.33 0.90 7.55
N ASN A 107 30.12 0.45 6.56
CA ASN A 107 31.60 0.43 6.51
C ASN A 107 32.35 -0.64 7.32
N ASP A 108 31.74 -1.23 8.35
CA ASP A 108 32.41 -2.27 9.14
C ASP A 108 31.39 -3.30 9.68
N THR A 109 31.92 -4.29 10.37
CA THR A 109 31.24 -5.48 10.90
C THR A 109 30.61 -5.22 12.26
N ILE A 110 29.46 -5.84 12.53
CA ILE A 110 28.93 -5.98 13.90
C ILE A 110 29.36 -7.34 14.47
N GLN A 111 29.93 -7.35 15.67
CA GLN A 111 30.41 -8.58 16.32
C GLN A 111 29.72 -8.81 17.66
N ILE A 112 28.93 -9.88 17.78
CA ILE A 112 28.39 -10.35 19.06
C ILE A 112 29.35 -11.43 19.58
N THR A 113 30.14 -11.10 20.60
CA THR A 113 31.25 -11.97 21.00
C THR A 113 31.66 -11.93 22.47
N GLY A 114 32.17 -13.03 23.00
CA GLY A 114 32.85 -13.09 24.29
C GLY A 114 34.38 -13.11 24.14
N SER A 115 35.10 -12.62 25.14
CA SER A 115 36.57 -12.70 25.22
C SER A 115 37.05 -12.72 26.67
N ASN A 116 38.33 -13.04 26.89
CA ASN A 116 38.96 -13.00 28.21
C ASN A 116 38.19 -13.83 29.26
N ASN A 117 37.69 -15.00 28.89
CA ASN A 117 36.87 -15.86 29.75
C ASN A 117 35.59 -15.22 30.28
N ARG A 118 34.97 -14.35 29.48
CA ARG A 118 33.69 -13.72 29.79
C ARG A 118 32.68 -14.00 28.68
N ASN A 119 31.44 -14.18 29.13
CA ASN A 119 30.33 -14.52 28.26
C ASN A 119 29.69 -13.27 27.67
N THR A 120 29.04 -13.46 26.53
CA THR A 120 28.07 -12.50 25.99
C THR A 120 26.76 -13.21 25.82
N ASN A 121 25.75 -12.85 26.63
CA ASN A 121 24.52 -13.61 26.70
C ASN A 121 23.27 -12.71 26.68
N ASP A 122 22.12 -13.27 26.31
CA ASP A 122 20.83 -12.59 26.40
C ASP A 122 20.81 -11.28 25.59
N ILE A 123 21.10 -11.40 24.30
CA ILE A 123 21.12 -10.28 23.36
C ILE A 123 19.92 -10.38 22.41
N VAL A 124 19.15 -9.30 22.33
CA VAL A 124 18.05 -9.11 21.38
C VAL A 124 18.45 -7.96 20.44
N MET A 125 18.49 -8.19 19.14
CA MET A 125 18.79 -7.16 18.14
C MET A 125 17.72 -7.15 17.05
N ARG A 126 17.05 -6.01 16.85
CA ARG A 126 15.92 -5.92 15.92
C ARG A 126 15.86 -4.63 15.11
N TYR A 127 15.28 -4.70 13.91
CA TYR A 127 14.92 -3.57 13.03
C TYR A 127 16.10 -2.65 12.66
N LEU A 128 17.23 -3.24 12.18
CA LEU A 128 18.40 -2.50 11.71
C LEU A 128 18.78 -2.88 10.28
N ASN A 129 19.27 -1.90 9.52
CA ASN A 129 19.98 -2.14 8.27
C ASN A 129 21.48 -2.23 8.53
N VAL A 130 22.15 -3.25 7.98
CA VAL A 130 23.60 -3.42 8.04
C VAL A 130 24.15 -3.58 6.63
N ARG A 131 24.86 -2.55 6.16
CA ARG A 131 25.35 -2.39 4.80
C ARG A 131 26.87 -2.25 4.84
N LYS A 132 27.56 -3.35 5.11
CA LYS A 132 29.00 -3.33 5.41
C LYS A 132 29.81 -2.64 4.31
N GLY A 133 29.59 -3.01 3.04
CA GLY A 133 30.40 -2.52 1.93
C GLY A 133 31.80 -3.16 1.91
N THR A 134 32.69 -2.57 1.12
CA THR A 134 34.05 -3.11 0.89
C THR A 134 35.00 -2.80 2.05
N GLY A 135 35.92 -3.73 2.37
CA GLY A 135 36.97 -3.57 3.38
C GLY A 135 36.97 -4.66 4.47
N ASN A 136 38.17 -5.08 4.88
CA ASN A 136 38.46 -6.01 5.98
C ASN A 136 38.08 -7.49 5.78
N GLY A 137 37.35 -7.86 4.72
CA GLY A 137 37.15 -9.28 4.38
C GLY A 137 36.27 -10.07 5.36
N ASP A 138 35.42 -9.38 6.11
CA ASP A 138 34.60 -9.95 7.20
C ASP A 138 33.10 -10.03 6.83
N ASP A 139 32.34 -10.68 7.72
CA ASP A 139 30.87 -10.73 7.66
C ASP A 139 30.23 -9.35 7.86
N ALA A 140 28.96 -9.18 7.48
CA ALA A 140 28.20 -8.02 7.96
C ALA A 140 27.90 -8.13 9.47
N ILE A 141 27.48 -9.31 9.92
CA ILE A 141 27.21 -9.63 11.33
C ILE A 141 27.80 -10.99 11.68
N SER A 142 28.72 -11.01 12.66
CA SER A 142 29.25 -12.26 13.21
C SER A 142 28.74 -12.49 14.63
N ILE A 143 28.02 -13.59 14.85
CA ILE A 143 27.66 -14.10 16.18
C ILE A 143 28.67 -15.20 16.52
N LYS A 144 29.72 -14.84 17.27
CA LYS A 144 30.87 -15.73 17.48
C LYS A 144 31.36 -15.71 18.92
N GLY A 145 31.68 -16.86 19.50
CA GLY A 145 32.40 -16.91 20.79
C GLY A 145 33.89 -17.11 20.56
N SER A 146 34.79 -16.30 21.16
CA SER A 146 36.24 -16.45 20.93
C SER A 146 36.74 -17.91 21.13
N PRO A 147 37.75 -18.37 20.37
CA PRO A 147 38.19 -19.78 20.34
C PRO A 147 38.76 -20.31 21.67
N GLY A 148 38.98 -19.46 22.68
CA GLY A 148 39.46 -19.87 24.00
C GLY A 148 38.43 -20.70 24.79
N VAL A 149 38.89 -21.61 25.63
CA VAL A 149 38.02 -22.47 26.46
C VAL A 149 37.50 -21.72 27.70
N GLY A 150 36.23 -21.94 28.07
CA GLY A 150 35.67 -21.50 29.37
C GLY A 150 34.61 -20.39 29.33
N PHE A 151 34.22 -19.92 28.14
CA PHE A 151 33.17 -18.92 27.96
C PHE A 151 32.39 -19.16 26.66
N THR A 152 31.22 -18.54 26.54
CA THR A 152 30.27 -18.73 25.43
C THR A 152 29.56 -17.44 25.05
N THR A 153 29.14 -17.36 23.80
CA THR A 153 28.13 -16.40 23.34
C THR A 153 26.79 -17.15 23.29
N ASN A 154 25.79 -16.80 24.10
CA ASN A 154 24.61 -17.66 24.29
C ASN A 154 23.28 -16.91 24.39
N ASN A 155 22.18 -17.52 23.92
CA ASN A 155 20.83 -16.96 24.03
C ASN A 155 20.68 -15.62 23.28
N ILE A 156 20.82 -15.69 21.97
CA ILE A 156 20.86 -14.52 21.07
C ILE A 156 19.68 -14.60 20.10
N ILE A 157 18.96 -13.51 19.90
CA ILE A 157 17.98 -13.39 18.84
C ILE A 157 18.27 -12.16 17.97
N VAL A 158 18.34 -12.41 16.66
CA VAL A 158 18.48 -11.42 15.61
C VAL A 158 17.22 -11.50 14.76
N ASP A 159 16.39 -10.46 14.79
CA ASP A 159 15.06 -10.47 14.16
C ASP A 159 14.84 -9.19 13.34
N HIS A 160 14.26 -9.31 12.14
CA HIS A 160 14.04 -8.15 11.27
C HIS A 160 15.33 -7.33 11.04
N ILE A 161 16.39 -7.98 10.56
CA ILE A 161 17.61 -7.32 10.11
C ILE A 161 17.68 -7.36 8.59
N SER A 162 18.13 -6.29 7.96
CA SER A 162 18.54 -6.33 6.55
C SER A 162 20.05 -6.21 6.41
N GLY A 163 20.71 -7.32 6.11
CA GLY A 163 22.14 -7.41 5.89
C GLY A 163 22.50 -7.49 4.41
N SER A 164 23.49 -6.71 3.97
CA SER A 164 24.07 -6.86 2.64
C SER A 164 25.52 -6.41 2.52
N TRP A 165 26.11 -6.74 1.36
CA TRP A 165 27.43 -6.27 0.93
C TRP A 165 28.55 -6.62 1.90
N SER A 166 28.49 -7.81 2.48
CA SER A 166 29.60 -8.39 3.22
C SER A 166 30.67 -8.95 2.29
N GLU A 167 31.87 -9.19 2.80
CA GLU A 167 33.00 -9.74 2.01
C GLU A 167 33.33 -11.20 2.37
N ASP A 168 32.73 -11.72 3.44
CA ASP A 168 32.68 -13.15 3.75
C ASP A 168 31.23 -13.67 3.73
N GLU A 169 30.58 -13.82 4.88
CA GLU A 169 29.14 -14.11 4.97
C GLU A 169 28.30 -12.90 5.37
N VAL A 170 26.99 -12.95 5.19
CA VAL A 170 26.15 -11.85 5.67
C VAL A 170 25.89 -11.96 7.17
N ILE A 171 25.29 -13.07 7.63
CA ILE A 171 24.99 -13.29 9.05
C ILE A 171 25.39 -14.71 9.45
N SER A 172 26.45 -14.83 10.27
CA SER A 172 27.05 -16.12 10.64
C SER A 172 26.97 -16.43 12.14
N VAL A 173 26.88 -17.72 12.47
CA VAL A 173 26.95 -18.26 13.83
C VAL A 173 28.10 -19.25 13.93
N THR A 174 29.18 -18.86 14.60
CA THR A 174 30.42 -19.66 14.59
C THR A 174 31.06 -19.77 15.96
N GLN A 175 32.07 -20.64 16.05
CA GLN A 175 32.92 -20.78 17.24
C GLN A 175 32.07 -21.10 18.50
N ARG A 176 32.33 -20.48 19.65
CA ARG A 176 31.66 -20.84 20.92
C ARG A 176 30.30 -20.16 21.10
N ALA A 177 29.44 -20.20 20.07
CA ALA A 177 28.09 -19.65 20.09
C ALA A 177 27.00 -20.74 20.14
N SER A 178 25.94 -20.55 20.93
CA SER A 178 24.79 -21.49 21.03
C SER A 178 23.50 -20.77 21.41
N ASN A 179 22.36 -21.45 21.21
CA ASN A 179 21.00 -20.96 21.43
C ASN A 179 20.78 -19.62 20.72
N VAL A 180 20.92 -19.67 19.39
CA VAL A 180 20.82 -18.50 18.52
C VAL A 180 19.61 -18.66 17.60
N THR A 181 18.77 -17.63 17.50
CA THR A 181 17.75 -17.51 16.44
C THR A 181 18.11 -16.34 15.53
N VAL A 182 18.09 -16.58 14.22
CA VAL A 182 18.01 -15.53 13.18
C VAL A 182 16.65 -15.67 12.50
N GLN A 183 15.78 -14.67 12.61
CA GLN A 183 14.43 -14.73 12.02
C GLN A 183 14.02 -13.46 11.28
N TYR A 184 13.11 -13.60 10.32
CA TYR A 184 12.56 -12.49 9.53
C TYR A 184 13.63 -11.54 8.96
N SER A 185 14.82 -12.05 8.65
CA SER A 185 15.98 -11.24 8.26
C SER A 185 16.40 -11.48 6.81
N MET A 186 16.96 -10.45 6.16
CA MET A 186 17.48 -10.51 4.79
C MET A 186 19.00 -10.67 4.81
N MET A 187 19.50 -11.60 4.01
CA MET A 187 20.92 -11.83 3.76
C MET A 187 21.15 -11.73 2.26
N SER A 188 21.59 -10.56 1.79
CA SER A 188 21.58 -10.25 0.37
C SER A 188 22.90 -9.73 -0.19
N GLU A 189 23.20 -10.05 -1.46
CA GLU A 189 24.29 -9.43 -2.23
C GLU A 189 25.65 -9.40 -1.53
N ALA A 190 26.18 -10.54 -1.06
CA ALA A 190 27.56 -10.58 -0.60
C ALA A 190 28.53 -10.27 -1.77
N LEU A 191 29.58 -9.53 -1.44
CA LEU A 191 30.61 -9.06 -2.34
C LEU A 191 31.65 -10.14 -2.58
N THR A 192 32.25 -10.13 -3.77
CA THR A 192 33.26 -11.10 -4.19
C THR A 192 34.64 -10.69 -3.67
N SER A 193 35.09 -11.37 -2.62
CA SER A 193 36.44 -11.23 -2.02
C SER A 193 36.95 -12.59 -1.54
N ASN A 194 37.09 -13.54 -2.49
CA ASN A 194 37.26 -14.99 -2.28
C ASN A 194 36.00 -15.70 -1.76
N HIS A 195 35.25 -15.06 -0.86
CA HIS A 195 33.96 -15.48 -0.36
C HIS A 195 32.87 -14.50 -0.85
N ALA A 196 31.59 -14.93 -0.86
CA ALA A 196 30.42 -14.16 -1.30
C ALA A 196 29.15 -14.90 -0.87
N TYR A 197 28.96 -15.05 0.43
CA TYR A 197 28.13 -16.11 1.00
C TYR A 197 27.02 -15.61 1.93
N GLY A 198 25.97 -16.42 2.09
CA GLY A 198 24.82 -16.08 2.93
C GLY A 198 25.11 -16.19 4.44
N ALA A 199 25.33 -17.41 4.92
CA ALA A 199 25.52 -17.72 6.34
C ALA A 199 26.39 -18.96 6.57
N LEU A 200 27.35 -18.83 7.49
CA LEU A 200 28.19 -19.92 7.99
C LEU A 200 27.73 -20.29 9.40
N VAL A 201 27.37 -21.56 9.60
CA VAL A 201 26.91 -22.08 10.89
C VAL A 201 27.85 -23.18 11.34
N ARG A 202 28.96 -22.80 12.00
CA ARG A 202 30.02 -23.72 12.42
C ARG A 202 30.48 -23.46 13.85
N PRO A 203 29.76 -24.00 14.85
CA PRO A 203 30.18 -23.87 16.24
C PRO A 203 31.37 -24.80 16.59
N MET A 204 32.01 -24.48 17.72
CA MET A 204 33.08 -25.23 18.41
C MET A 204 32.61 -25.78 19.76
N VAL A 205 31.29 -25.89 19.93
CA VAL A 205 30.59 -26.36 21.13
C VAL A 205 29.36 -27.11 20.67
N ASP A 206 28.82 -27.98 21.53
CA ASP A 206 27.47 -28.49 21.28
C ASP A 206 26.51 -27.30 21.27
N SER A 207 25.81 -27.14 20.15
CA SER A 207 25.16 -25.87 19.84
C SER A 207 23.79 -26.08 19.22
N ASN A 208 22.91 -25.14 19.52
CA ASN A 208 21.56 -25.08 18.98
C ASN A 208 21.37 -23.76 18.21
N VAL A 209 21.00 -23.84 16.93
CA VAL A 209 20.86 -22.67 16.06
C VAL A 209 19.57 -22.77 15.23
N THR A 210 18.84 -21.67 15.12
CA THR A 210 17.61 -21.56 14.31
C THR A 210 17.75 -20.44 13.29
N TYR A 211 17.40 -20.72 12.04
CA TYR A 211 17.19 -19.75 10.98
C TYR A 211 15.77 -19.96 10.44
N SER A 212 14.88 -18.99 10.66
CA SER A 212 13.47 -19.08 10.25
C SER A 212 12.93 -17.84 9.54
N HIS A 213 12.05 -18.01 8.55
CA HIS A 213 11.40 -16.90 7.84
C HIS A 213 12.38 -15.85 7.27
N ASN A 214 13.59 -16.27 6.90
CA ASN A 214 14.60 -15.38 6.33
C ASN A 214 14.56 -15.39 4.79
N LEU A 215 15.12 -14.33 4.20
CA LEU A 215 15.41 -14.26 2.77
C LEU A 215 16.91 -14.29 2.55
N PHE A 216 17.39 -15.33 1.88
CA PHE A 216 18.73 -15.38 1.28
C PHE A 216 18.59 -15.00 -0.19
N SER A 217 19.22 -13.90 -0.63
CA SER A 217 19.05 -13.45 -2.01
C SER A 217 20.37 -13.03 -2.67
N ASN A 218 20.54 -13.41 -3.93
CA ASN A 218 21.64 -12.92 -4.77
C ASN A 218 23.02 -13.21 -4.16
N GLN A 219 23.25 -14.46 -3.74
CA GLN A 219 24.49 -14.92 -3.12
C GLN A 219 25.24 -15.90 -4.04
N LYS A 220 26.53 -16.14 -3.80
CA LYS A 220 27.22 -17.24 -4.49
C LYS A 220 26.78 -18.61 -3.97
N SER A 221 26.77 -18.79 -2.64
CA SER A 221 26.47 -20.05 -1.96
C SER A 221 26.26 -19.86 -0.45
N ARG A 222 26.27 -20.96 0.33
CA ARG A 222 26.11 -21.02 1.79
C ARG A 222 24.79 -20.40 2.26
N ASN A 223 23.68 -20.87 1.70
CA ASN A 223 22.33 -20.45 2.05
C ASN A 223 21.50 -21.61 2.65
N PRO A 224 21.90 -22.22 3.77
CA PRO A 224 23.06 -21.93 4.63
C PRO A 224 24.22 -22.93 4.43
N ARG A 225 25.33 -22.74 5.16
CA ARG A 225 26.38 -23.77 5.34
C ARG A 225 26.52 -24.22 6.81
N PRO A 226 25.83 -25.29 7.24
CA PRO A 226 26.00 -25.87 8.57
C PRO A 226 27.16 -26.86 8.63
N GLY A 227 27.80 -26.96 9.79
CA GLY A 227 28.89 -27.88 10.09
C GLY A 227 29.44 -27.64 11.49
N THR A 228 30.61 -28.19 11.82
CA THR A 228 31.32 -27.88 13.07
C THR A 228 32.83 -27.83 12.84
N TYR A 229 33.56 -27.05 13.62
CA TYR A 229 35.02 -26.97 13.47
C TYR A 229 35.78 -28.10 14.19
N ASP A 230 35.18 -28.77 15.18
CA ASP A 230 35.90 -29.67 16.10
C ASP A 230 35.12 -30.94 16.47
N GLY A 231 34.24 -31.43 15.59
CA GLY A 231 33.47 -32.65 15.82
C GLY A 231 32.48 -32.56 16.98
N LYS A 232 32.00 -31.36 17.30
CA LYS A 232 30.88 -31.14 18.21
C LYS A 232 29.54 -31.37 17.50
N LYS A 233 28.45 -31.35 18.27
CA LYS A 233 27.11 -31.51 17.71
C LYS A 233 26.45 -30.16 17.45
N LEU A 234 25.99 -29.95 16.22
CA LEU A 234 25.09 -28.86 15.87
C LEU A 234 23.66 -29.39 15.72
N ASN A 235 22.73 -28.90 16.53
CA ASN A 235 21.29 -29.01 16.26
C ASN A 235 20.86 -27.76 15.49
N PHE A 236 20.39 -27.94 14.25
CA PHE A 236 20.10 -26.84 13.35
C PHE A 236 18.66 -26.88 12.84
N GLU A 237 17.92 -25.81 13.12
CA GLU A 237 16.59 -25.59 12.58
C GLU A 237 16.68 -24.63 11.41
N PHE A 238 16.39 -25.09 10.19
CA PHE A 238 16.34 -24.26 8.99
C PHE A 238 14.99 -24.40 8.33
N SER A 239 14.04 -23.55 8.75
CA SER A 239 12.63 -23.72 8.38
C SER A 239 12.00 -22.44 7.88
N ASN A 240 11.01 -22.57 6.99
CA ASN A 240 10.24 -21.43 6.46
C ASN A 240 11.08 -20.34 5.76
N ASN A 241 12.28 -20.63 5.26
CA ASN A 241 13.13 -19.64 4.60
C ASN A 241 12.90 -19.59 3.09
N VAL A 242 13.19 -18.44 2.49
CA VAL A 242 13.25 -18.26 1.03
C VAL A 242 14.72 -18.15 0.60
N VAL A 243 15.12 -18.94 -0.38
CA VAL A 243 16.47 -18.88 -0.98
C VAL A 243 16.35 -18.55 -2.46
N TYR A 244 16.90 -17.42 -2.89
CA TYR A 244 16.76 -16.90 -4.23
C TYR A 244 18.10 -16.60 -4.91
N ASN A 245 18.22 -16.98 -6.18
CA ASN A 245 19.28 -16.54 -7.10
C ASN A 245 20.72 -16.85 -6.62
N TRP A 246 20.98 -18.09 -6.22
CA TRP A 246 22.36 -18.53 -5.91
C TRP A 246 23.17 -18.75 -7.19
N SER A 247 24.47 -18.44 -7.20
CA SER A 247 25.31 -18.56 -8.42
C SER A 247 26.19 -19.81 -8.50
N ASP A 248 26.32 -20.58 -7.41
CA ASP A 248 27.08 -21.83 -7.38
C ASP A 248 26.26 -23.01 -6.82
N ARG A 249 25.92 -22.97 -5.53
CA ARG A 249 25.06 -23.96 -4.87
C ARG A 249 24.14 -23.22 -3.90
N ALA A 250 22.97 -23.75 -3.58
CA ALA A 250 22.08 -23.12 -2.59
C ALA A 250 22.67 -23.28 -1.17
N GLY A 251 22.45 -24.42 -0.51
CA GLY A 251 23.07 -24.78 0.77
C GLY A 251 23.97 -26.02 0.68
N TYR A 252 24.91 -26.17 1.60
CA TYR A 252 25.72 -27.39 1.71
C TYR A 252 26.37 -27.57 3.08
N ALA A 253 26.74 -28.81 3.45
CA ALA A 253 27.60 -29.12 4.60
C ALA A 253 28.91 -29.79 4.12
N GLY A 254 29.96 -29.77 4.93
CA GLY A 254 31.28 -30.31 4.57
C GLY A 254 32.04 -29.46 3.54
N GLY A 255 32.96 -30.09 2.79
CA GLY A 255 33.79 -29.47 1.74
C GLY A 255 35.17 -30.15 1.59
N SER A 256 35.61 -30.40 0.34
CA SER A 256 36.90 -31.06 0.06
C SER A 256 38.15 -30.30 0.52
N SER A 257 38.02 -29.01 0.84
CA SER A 257 39.10 -28.19 1.41
C SER A 257 39.18 -28.29 2.94
N GLU A 258 38.32 -29.08 3.58
CA GLU A 258 38.17 -29.09 5.04
C GLU A 258 38.32 -30.51 5.62
N GLY A 259 39.29 -30.67 6.51
CA GLY A 259 39.63 -31.94 7.17
C GLY A 259 38.81 -32.21 8.45
N ASP A 260 37.84 -31.35 8.76
CA ASP A 260 37.14 -31.37 10.03
C ASP A 260 36.04 -32.45 10.05
N THR A 261 35.84 -33.05 11.22
CA THR A 261 34.68 -33.90 11.48
C THR A 261 33.46 -33.03 11.76
N GLU A 262 32.34 -33.30 11.10
CA GLU A 262 31.11 -32.51 11.25
C GLU A 262 29.94 -33.39 11.67
N TYR A 263 29.25 -33.01 12.76
CA TYR A 263 28.02 -33.66 13.21
C TYR A 263 26.86 -32.66 13.27
N VAL A 264 25.88 -32.82 12.39
CA VAL A 264 24.72 -31.93 12.28
C VAL A 264 23.44 -32.76 12.37
N ASP A 265 22.58 -32.44 13.31
CA ASP A 265 21.18 -32.87 13.30
C ASP A 265 20.34 -31.69 12.82
N MET A 266 19.62 -31.84 11.71
CA MET A 266 18.98 -30.73 10.99
C MET A 266 17.50 -30.99 10.70
N ASN A 267 16.66 -29.99 10.99
CA ASN A 267 15.34 -29.86 10.38
C ASN A 267 15.46 -28.92 9.17
N TYR A 268 15.03 -29.37 7.99
CA TYR A 268 14.94 -28.59 6.75
C TYR A 268 13.47 -28.58 6.29
N VAL A 269 12.65 -27.67 6.82
CA VAL A 269 11.18 -27.76 6.69
C VAL A 269 10.56 -26.50 6.09
N GLY A 270 9.62 -26.66 5.14
CA GLY A 270 8.81 -25.54 4.65
C GLY A 270 9.61 -24.45 3.93
N ASN A 271 10.82 -24.73 3.43
CA ASN A 271 11.63 -23.75 2.71
C ASN A 271 11.18 -23.65 1.25
N TYR A 272 11.28 -22.46 0.67
CA TYR A 272 11.03 -22.21 -0.76
C TYR A 272 12.32 -21.74 -1.43
N LEU A 273 12.88 -22.60 -2.29
CA LEU A 273 14.04 -22.28 -3.12
C LEU A 273 13.62 -21.87 -4.53
N ILE A 274 14.12 -20.73 -4.99
CA ILE A 274 13.76 -20.14 -6.27
C ILE A 274 15.04 -19.87 -7.06
N ALA A 275 15.26 -20.62 -8.13
CA ALA A 275 16.35 -20.33 -9.05
C ALA A 275 16.18 -18.92 -9.61
N GLY A 276 17.27 -18.18 -9.79
CA GLY A 276 17.26 -16.85 -10.37
C GLY A 276 18.15 -16.73 -11.61
N PRO A 277 18.28 -15.51 -12.18
CA PRO A 277 19.10 -15.26 -13.38
C PRO A 277 20.56 -15.73 -13.27
N SER A 278 21.16 -15.68 -12.08
CA SER A 278 22.52 -16.12 -11.80
C SER A 278 22.62 -17.61 -11.50
N THR A 279 21.50 -18.32 -11.32
CA THR A 279 21.49 -19.75 -10.99
C THR A 279 21.89 -20.61 -12.18
N PRO A 280 23.01 -21.36 -12.09
CA PRO A 280 23.47 -22.20 -13.19
C PRO A 280 22.41 -23.24 -13.58
N ALA A 281 22.32 -23.53 -14.87
CA ALA A 281 21.46 -24.61 -15.37
C ALA A 281 21.96 -26.00 -14.91
N GLY A 282 21.11 -27.01 -15.06
CA GLY A 282 21.42 -28.39 -14.66
C GLY A 282 21.16 -28.64 -13.17
N SER A 283 21.91 -29.59 -12.60
CA SER A 283 21.75 -30.09 -11.22
C SER A 283 21.73 -28.98 -10.16
N LYS A 284 22.57 -27.95 -10.30
CA LYS A 284 22.64 -26.80 -9.37
C LYS A 284 21.32 -26.06 -9.23
N ARG A 285 20.45 -26.11 -10.25
CA ARG A 285 19.13 -25.46 -10.24
C ARG A 285 18.07 -26.29 -9.52
N THR A 286 18.28 -27.60 -9.46
CA THR A 286 17.35 -28.59 -8.90
C THR A 286 17.78 -29.13 -7.54
N THR A 287 18.93 -28.66 -7.01
CA THR A 287 19.47 -29.09 -5.73
C THR A 287 19.37 -27.97 -4.70
N ALA A 288 18.59 -28.21 -3.65
CA ALA A 288 18.43 -27.31 -2.52
C ALA A 288 19.58 -27.40 -1.51
N PHE A 289 20.08 -28.62 -1.26
CA PHE A 289 21.15 -28.83 -0.30
C PHE A 289 22.08 -29.97 -0.71
N THR A 290 23.37 -29.81 -0.43
CA THR A 290 24.42 -30.78 -0.81
C THR A 290 25.25 -31.26 0.39
N ARG A 291 25.55 -32.56 0.49
CA ARG A 291 26.63 -33.08 1.35
C ARG A 291 27.91 -33.00 0.55
N ASP A 292 28.93 -32.31 1.04
CA ASP A 292 30.23 -32.28 0.40
C ASP A 292 31.25 -33.05 1.23
N GLY A 293 31.57 -34.29 0.85
CA GLY A 293 32.41 -35.16 1.65
C GLY A 293 33.13 -36.23 0.84
N ALA A 294 34.41 -35.98 0.52
CA ALA A 294 35.29 -36.97 -0.07
C ALA A 294 36.24 -37.63 0.96
N ASP A 295 36.65 -36.93 2.04
CA ASP A 295 37.80 -37.36 2.86
C ASP A 295 37.63 -37.26 4.41
N SER A 296 36.57 -36.63 4.93
CA SER A 296 36.31 -36.48 6.39
C SER A 296 34.93 -37.03 6.79
N PRO A 297 34.71 -37.51 8.04
CA PRO A 297 33.39 -37.94 8.49
C PRO A 297 32.45 -36.73 8.63
N ILE A 298 31.64 -36.50 7.59
CA ILE A 298 30.56 -35.51 7.56
C ILE A 298 29.25 -36.25 7.83
N LEU A 299 28.70 -36.16 9.04
CA LEU A 299 27.42 -36.76 9.41
C LEU A 299 26.36 -35.67 9.55
N VAL A 300 25.44 -35.62 8.59
CA VAL A 300 24.29 -34.72 8.62
C VAL A 300 23.03 -35.58 8.70
N HIS A 301 22.47 -35.72 9.89
CA HIS A 301 21.18 -36.35 10.08
C HIS A 301 20.10 -35.31 9.79
N MET A 302 19.33 -35.50 8.73
CA MET A 302 18.34 -34.53 8.29
C MET A 302 16.93 -35.10 8.35
N TYR A 303 16.02 -34.35 8.97
CA TYR A 303 14.60 -34.44 8.69
C TYR A 303 14.23 -33.33 7.70
N GLN A 304 13.46 -33.67 6.66
CA GLN A 304 12.96 -32.69 5.70
C GLN A 304 11.48 -32.92 5.44
N SER A 305 10.71 -31.84 5.28
CA SER A 305 9.29 -31.90 4.94
C SER A 305 8.81 -30.60 4.30
N GLY A 306 7.86 -30.69 3.37
CA GLY A 306 7.11 -29.53 2.87
C GLY A 306 7.91 -28.47 2.09
N ASN A 307 9.13 -28.78 1.64
CA ASN A 307 9.96 -27.85 0.87
C ASN A 307 9.51 -27.76 -0.59
N LEU A 308 9.69 -26.59 -1.20
CA LEU A 308 9.47 -26.37 -2.63
C LEU A 308 10.77 -25.90 -3.28
N ILE A 309 11.04 -26.42 -4.48
CA ILE A 309 12.10 -25.92 -5.36
C ILE A 309 11.50 -25.52 -6.71
N ASP A 310 11.74 -24.28 -7.09
CA ASP A 310 11.37 -23.71 -8.37
C ASP A 310 12.61 -23.60 -9.25
N SER A 311 12.73 -24.55 -10.16
CA SER A 311 13.87 -24.71 -11.05
C SER A 311 13.61 -24.22 -12.47
N ASN A 312 12.41 -23.72 -12.79
CA ASN A 312 12.02 -23.41 -14.16
C ASN A 312 12.61 -22.07 -14.68
N ALA A 313 13.24 -21.30 -13.79
CA ALA A 313 13.93 -20.05 -14.11
C ALA A 313 12.99 -18.98 -14.73
N GLY A 314 11.84 -18.72 -14.08
CA GLY A 314 10.87 -17.71 -14.50
C GLY A 314 10.16 -16.94 -13.37
N PRO A 315 9.25 -16.00 -13.74
CA PRO A 315 8.53 -15.17 -12.78
C PRO A 315 7.34 -15.88 -12.11
N THR A 316 6.87 -16.99 -12.67
CA THR A 316 5.81 -17.82 -12.08
C THR A 316 6.35 -18.52 -10.83
N ARG A 317 5.55 -18.57 -9.75
CA ARG A 317 5.87 -19.29 -8.52
C ARG A 317 5.10 -20.61 -8.50
N ASP A 318 5.70 -21.63 -9.09
CA ASP A 318 5.15 -22.99 -9.26
C ASP A 318 6.15 -24.06 -8.78
N GLY A 319 6.88 -23.74 -7.71
CA GLY A 319 7.85 -24.63 -7.11
C GLY A 319 7.24 -25.98 -6.77
N VAL A 320 8.07 -27.03 -6.91
CA VAL A 320 7.63 -28.41 -6.71
C VAL A 320 8.30 -29.04 -5.49
N ASN A 321 7.54 -29.86 -4.77
CA ASN A 321 8.11 -30.71 -3.73
C ASN A 321 8.63 -31.99 -4.37
N THR A 322 9.94 -32.08 -4.60
CA THR A 322 10.61 -33.28 -5.10
C THR A 322 11.07 -34.22 -3.98
N GLU A 323 10.64 -33.96 -2.74
CA GLU A 323 11.08 -34.64 -1.51
C GLU A 323 12.61 -34.72 -1.42
N TRP A 324 13.18 -35.92 -1.24
CA TRP A 324 14.62 -36.13 -1.23
C TRP A 324 15.32 -35.88 -2.57
N GLY A 325 14.57 -35.67 -3.66
CA GLY A 325 15.11 -35.39 -5.00
C GLY A 325 15.84 -34.06 -5.12
N MET A 326 15.58 -33.09 -4.22
CA MET A 326 16.32 -31.82 -4.16
C MET A 326 17.56 -31.87 -3.24
N PHE A 327 17.94 -33.04 -2.74
CA PHE A 327 19.09 -33.23 -1.85
C PHE A 327 20.12 -34.16 -2.49
N ALA A 328 21.38 -33.75 -2.52
CA ALA A 328 22.43 -34.46 -3.24
C ALA A 328 23.68 -34.73 -2.39
N ASN A 329 24.41 -35.79 -2.72
CA ASN A 329 25.80 -35.95 -2.31
C ASN A 329 26.74 -35.36 -3.37
N TRP A 330 27.88 -34.86 -2.94
CA TRP A 330 28.95 -34.41 -3.83
C TRP A 330 29.97 -35.54 -4.02
N ASP A 331 29.82 -36.27 -5.12
CA ASP A 331 30.79 -37.24 -5.65
C ASP A 331 31.59 -36.68 -6.84
N GLY A 332 31.53 -35.35 -7.04
CA GLY A 332 32.00 -34.67 -8.25
C GLY A 332 30.97 -34.59 -9.38
N SER A 333 29.81 -35.25 -9.30
CA SER A 333 28.75 -35.23 -10.32
C SER A 333 27.53 -34.36 -9.96
N THR A 334 27.30 -33.99 -8.69
CA THR A 334 26.07 -33.33 -8.17
C THR A 334 24.74 -34.05 -8.45
N THR A 335 24.79 -35.25 -9.03
CA THR A 335 23.60 -35.98 -9.50
C THR A 335 23.23 -37.16 -8.62
N THR A 336 24.02 -37.47 -7.60
CA THR A 336 23.77 -38.59 -6.70
C THR A 336 22.80 -38.21 -5.59
N ALA A 337 21.74 -39.01 -5.44
CA ALA A 337 20.71 -38.80 -4.41
C ALA A 337 21.27 -38.96 -2.98
N TRP A 338 20.75 -38.15 -2.06
CA TRP A 338 21.09 -38.20 -0.64
C TRP A 338 20.29 -39.28 0.11
N PRO A 339 20.83 -40.27 0.83
CA PRO A 339 22.22 -40.72 0.91
C PRO A 339 22.51 -41.78 -0.17
N SER A 340 23.78 -41.96 -0.55
CA SER A 340 24.18 -43.07 -1.41
C SER A 340 24.03 -44.38 -0.63
N ASN A 341 23.43 -45.39 -1.26
CA ASN A 341 23.00 -46.64 -0.61
C ASN A 341 24.14 -47.61 -0.22
N THR A 342 25.37 -47.13 0.00
CA THR A 342 26.57 -47.96 0.20
C THR A 342 27.00 -48.02 1.68
N GLY A 343 26.22 -48.70 2.53
CA GLY A 343 26.57 -49.08 3.92
C GLY A 343 26.59 -47.93 4.96
N THR A 344 26.25 -48.22 6.23
CA THR A 344 26.14 -47.33 7.44
C THR A 344 25.43 -45.96 7.33
N ASP A 345 25.19 -45.44 6.12
CA ASP A 345 24.66 -44.11 5.77
C ASP A 345 23.12 -44.04 5.73
N THR A 346 22.42 -45.17 5.96
CA THR A 346 20.94 -45.20 5.96
C THR A 346 20.31 -44.42 7.13
N ASP A 347 21.09 -44.02 8.13
CA ASP A 347 20.64 -43.27 9.32
C ASP A 347 20.65 -41.72 9.11
N LEU A 348 21.18 -41.24 7.97
CA LEU A 348 21.25 -39.81 7.66
C LEU A 348 19.91 -39.18 7.27
N ARG A 349 18.93 -39.97 6.81
CA ARG A 349 17.54 -39.51 6.64
C ARG A 349 16.74 -39.84 7.88
N ARG A 350 16.17 -38.84 8.53
CA ARG A 350 15.36 -39.00 9.73
C ARG A 350 13.89 -38.98 9.34
N ALA A 351 13.15 -39.99 9.80
CA ALA A 351 11.72 -40.13 9.54
C ALA A 351 10.86 -39.23 10.43
N THR A 352 11.40 -38.80 11.56
CA THR A 352 10.73 -37.94 12.54
C THR A 352 11.49 -36.64 12.67
N GLU A 353 10.73 -35.55 12.73
CA GLU A 353 11.25 -34.23 13.05
C GLU A 353 12.01 -34.25 14.37
N PHE A 354 13.14 -33.56 14.41
CA PHE A 354 13.86 -33.37 15.66
C PHE A 354 13.08 -32.37 16.53
N ALA A 355 12.83 -32.74 17.79
CA ALA A 355 12.12 -31.88 18.75
C ALA A 355 13.03 -30.77 19.29
N PHE A 356 13.33 -29.78 18.45
CA PHE A 356 14.33 -28.74 18.69
C PHE A 356 13.79 -27.50 19.41
N SER A 357 12.97 -26.71 18.72
CA SER A 357 13.01 -25.25 18.95
C SER A 357 11.66 -24.55 19.01
N GLY A 358 10.55 -25.27 18.84
CA GLY A 358 9.20 -24.70 18.94
C GLY A 358 8.79 -23.80 17.78
N ILE A 359 9.50 -23.85 16.64
CA ILE A 359 9.12 -23.18 15.40
C ILE A 359 7.82 -23.78 14.85
N THR A 360 6.90 -22.92 14.42
CA THR A 360 5.70 -23.36 13.71
C THR A 360 6.02 -23.57 12.23
N ALA A 361 6.07 -24.82 11.78
CA ALA A 361 6.28 -25.13 10.37
C ALA A 361 5.09 -24.65 9.51
N ASP A 362 5.36 -23.82 8.51
CA ASP A 362 4.39 -23.37 7.53
C ASP A 362 4.51 -24.20 6.24
N PRO A 363 3.43 -24.37 5.46
CA PRO A 363 3.59 -24.76 4.05
C PRO A 363 4.52 -23.78 3.33
N ALA A 364 5.45 -24.27 2.51
CA ALA A 364 6.48 -23.41 1.89
C ALA A 364 5.93 -22.22 1.08
N GLN A 365 4.75 -22.35 0.46
CA GLN A 365 4.09 -21.21 -0.18
C GLN A 365 3.68 -20.14 0.83
N VAL A 366 3.11 -20.53 1.96
CA VAL A 366 2.74 -19.61 3.05
C VAL A 366 3.98 -18.99 3.67
N ALA A 367 5.05 -19.78 3.85
CA ALA A 367 6.34 -19.26 4.30
C ALA A 367 6.88 -18.20 3.33
N TYR A 368 6.84 -18.47 2.02
CA TYR A 368 7.20 -17.48 1.00
C TYR A 368 6.38 -16.20 1.12
N ASP A 369 5.06 -16.30 1.21
CA ASP A 369 4.17 -15.14 1.32
C ASP A 369 4.50 -14.30 2.57
N LYS A 370 4.71 -14.96 3.72
CA LYS A 370 5.15 -14.30 4.97
C LYS A 370 6.51 -13.63 4.83
N VAL A 371 7.48 -14.30 4.21
CA VAL A 371 8.83 -13.75 4.01
C VAL A 371 8.79 -12.53 3.10
N ILE A 372 8.12 -12.61 1.95
CA ILE A 372 8.01 -11.46 1.02
C ILE A 372 7.31 -10.27 1.68
N ALA A 373 6.28 -10.52 2.49
CA ALA A 373 5.58 -9.47 3.21
C ALA A 373 6.45 -8.84 4.30
N SER A 374 7.11 -9.67 5.12
CA SER A 374 7.57 -9.24 6.45
C SER A 374 9.08 -9.26 6.68
N VAL A 375 9.90 -9.82 5.79
CA VAL A 375 11.35 -9.94 6.03
C VAL A 375 12.06 -8.58 6.05
N GLY A 376 13.18 -8.44 6.75
CA GLY A 376 14.07 -7.27 6.68
C GLY A 376 13.78 -6.21 7.74
N ALA A 377 14.51 -5.10 7.65
CA ALA A 377 14.61 -4.14 8.76
C ALA A 377 13.30 -3.41 9.07
N PHE A 378 12.53 -3.01 8.05
CA PHE A 378 11.29 -2.25 8.22
C PHE A 378 10.31 -2.66 7.11
N PRO A 379 9.61 -3.80 7.23
CA PRO A 379 8.80 -4.34 6.14
C PRO A 379 7.64 -3.43 5.72
N TYR A 380 7.14 -2.60 6.63
CA TYR A 380 6.09 -1.61 6.41
C TYR A 380 6.59 -0.28 5.82
N ALA A 381 7.90 -0.04 5.82
CA ALA A 381 8.53 1.18 5.33
C ALA A 381 9.93 0.87 4.74
N ARG A 382 9.99 -0.09 3.82
CA ARG A 382 11.25 -0.63 3.30
C ARG A 382 12.11 0.47 2.67
N HIS A 383 13.41 0.44 2.99
CA HIS A 383 14.41 1.24 2.27
C HIS A 383 14.46 0.82 0.79
N SER A 384 14.85 1.73 -0.12
CA SER A 384 14.89 1.48 -1.57
C SER A 384 15.69 0.23 -1.96
N ILE A 385 16.79 -0.05 -1.25
CA ILE A 385 17.59 -1.28 -1.39
C ILE A 385 16.74 -2.53 -1.09
N ASP A 386 16.01 -2.55 0.04
CA ASP A 386 15.18 -3.71 0.40
C ASP A 386 13.98 -3.88 -0.54
N GLN A 387 13.38 -2.77 -0.98
CA GLN A 387 12.33 -2.80 -2.01
C GLN A 387 12.85 -3.42 -3.31
N ARG A 388 14.06 -3.04 -3.74
CA ARG A 388 14.72 -3.62 -4.92
C ARG A 388 15.02 -5.11 -4.73
N LEU A 389 15.49 -5.52 -3.56
CA LEU A 389 15.79 -6.93 -3.26
C LEU A 389 14.52 -7.80 -3.25
N ILE A 390 13.41 -7.31 -2.69
CA ILE A 390 12.10 -7.97 -2.82
C ILE A 390 11.66 -8.00 -4.28
N GLY A 391 11.81 -6.87 -4.99
CA GLY A 391 11.53 -6.76 -6.42
C GLY A 391 12.32 -7.75 -7.26
N ASN A 392 13.57 -8.07 -6.89
CA ASN A 392 14.38 -9.10 -7.52
C ASN A 392 13.71 -10.48 -7.41
N VAL A 393 13.23 -10.83 -6.22
CA VAL A 393 12.52 -12.09 -6.01
C VAL A 393 11.20 -12.10 -6.76
N LEU A 394 10.42 -11.02 -6.78
CA LEU A 394 9.11 -10.97 -7.44
C LEU A 394 9.22 -10.99 -8.97
N ASN A 395 10.17 -10.25 -9.52
CA ASN A 395 10.28 -10.01 -10.96
C ASN A 395 11.33 -10.87 -11.65
N TYR A 396 11.95 -11.81 -10.92
CA TYR A 396 13.01 -12.66 -11.45
C TYR A 396 14.21 -11.83 -11.98
N THR A 397 14.70 -10.90 -11.17
CA THR A 397 15.87 -10.07 -11.48
C THR A 397 16.98 -10.20 -10.43
N GLY A 398 18.08 -9.49 -10.60
CA GLY A 398 19.22 -9.52 -9.67
C GLY A 398 20.43 -10.27 -10.24
N SER A 399 21.59 -10.05 -9.61
CA SER A 399 22.88 -10.60 -10.04
C SER A 399 23.68 -11.07 -8.83
N ALA A 400 24.34 -12.21 -8.97
CA ALA A 400 25.19 -12.78 -7.94
C ALA A 400 26.39 -13.56 -8.51
N PRO A 401 27.57 -13.49 -7.88
CA PRO A 401 27.92 -12.52 -6.85
C PRO A 401 28.23 -11.15 -7.49
N ILE A 402 28.25 -10.09 -6.68
CA ILE A 402 28.70 -8.75 -7.11
C ILE A 402 30.07 -8.43 -6.51
N THR A 403 30.79 -7.43 -7.00
CA THR A 403 32.12 -7.06 -6.49
C THR A 403 32.10 -5.84 -5.57
N ALA A 404 31.08 -4.98 -5.70
CA ALA A 404 30.86 -3.78 -4.90
C ALA A 404 29.38 -3.39 -4.99
N PRO A 405 28.84 -2.64 -4.01
CA PRO A 405 27.52 -2.03 -4.15
C PRO A 405 27.47 -1.07 -5.35
N ASP A 406 26.27 -0.86 -5.90
CA ASP A 406 26.08 0.17 -6.93
C ASP A 406 26.47 1.56 -6.37
N THR A 407 27.26 2.31 -7.13
CA THR A 407 27.80 3.60 -6.68
C THR A 407 26.71 4.62 -6.38
N THR A 408 25.63 4.63 -7.15
CA THR A 408 24.52 5.59 -6.96
C THR A 408 23.71 5.20 -5.73
N GLU A 409 23.38 3.93 -5.61
CA GLU A 409 22.67 3.38 -4.45
C GLU A 409 23.46 3.62 -3.14
N TRP A 410 24.77 3.37 -3.17
CA TRP A 410 25.66 3.62 -2.03
C TRP A 410 25.73 5.11 -1.65
N ASN A 411 25.91 6.00 -2.63
CA ASN A 411 25.96 7.44 -2.36
C ASN A 411 24.62 7.98 -1.84
N ASN A 412 23.50 7.49 -2.38
CA ASN A 412 22.17 7.85 -1.90
C ASN A 412 21.94 7.36 -0.47
N LEU A 413 22.40 6.14 -0.15
CA LEU A 413 22.36 5.63 1.21
C LEU A 413 23.13 6.56 2.16
N LEU A 414 24.38 6.91 1.83
CA LEU A 414 25.21 7.79 2.65
C LEU A 414 24.64 9.22 2.78
N ALA A 415 23.82 9.65 1.82
CA ALA A 415 23.14 10.94 1.84
C ALA A 415 21.81 10.94 2.61
N THR A 416 21.41 9.82 3.22
CA THR A 416 20.16 9.72 3.99
C THR A 416 20.14 10.77 5.10
N PRO A 417 19.11 11.64 5.17
CA PRO A 417 19.04 12.68 6.18
C PRO A 417 19.00 12.13 7.61
N THR A 418 19.68 12.83 8.51
CA THR A 418 19.52 12.62 9.96
C THR A 418 18.20 13.19 10.42
N VAL A 419 17.41 12.41 11.17
CA VAL A 419 16.14 12.84 11.76
C VAL A 419 16.21 12.65 13.26
N ASN A 420 15.86 13.68 14.03
CA ASN A 420 15.81 13.61 15.49
C ASN A 420 14.36 13.60 15.97
N ARG A 421 14.10 12.93 17.09
CA ARG A 421 12.83 13.05 17.82
C ARG A 421 12.64 14.50 18.30
N PRO A 422 11.39 14.98 18.37
CA PRO A 422 11.10 16.31 18.89
C PRO A 422 11.46 16.43 20.37
N ALA A 423 11.74 17.65 20.84
CA ALA A 423 11.97 17.90 22.26
C ALA A 423 10.72 17.56 23.10
N GLY A 424 10.92 16.94 24.26
CA GLY A 424 9.81 16.52 25.14
C GLY A 424 8.99 15.35 24.58
N PHE A 425 9.57 14.55 23.69
CA PHE A 425 8.96 13.32 23.17
C PHE A 425 8.75 12.27 24.28
N ASP A 426 9.73 12.14 25.16
CA ASP A 426 9.79 11.26 26.32
C ASP A 426 10.35 12.14 27.45
N SER A 427 9.53 12.42 28.47
CA SER A 427 9.80 13.45 29.48
C SER A 427 10.64 12.94 30.64
N ASP A 428 10.55 11.66 30.99
CA ASP A 428 11.34 11.03 32.06
C ASP A 428 12.48 10.15 31.53
N GLN A 429 12.62 10.01 30.21
CA GLN A 429 13.68 9.28 29.51
C GLN A 429 13.68 7.79 29.84
N ASP A 430 12.48 7.23 29.94
CA ASP A 430 12.27 5.81 30.23
C ASP A 430 12.09 4.95 28.96
N GLY A 431 12.28 5.57 27.79
CA GLY A 431 12.25 4.94 26.47
C GLY A 431 10.85 4.83 25.88
N MET A 432 9.82 5.32 26.59
CA MET A 432 8.45 5.33 26.15
C MET A 432 8.00 6.78 25.85
N PRO A 433 7.30 7.03 24.74
CA PRO A 433 6.83 8.37 24.43
C PRO A 433 5.72 8.80 25.39
N ASN A 434 5.72 10.09 25.77
CA ASN A 434 4.72 10.67 26.65
C ASN A 434 3.27 10.37 26.22
N ASN A 435 3.01 10.43 24.92
CA ASN A 435 1.67 10.16 24.37
C ASN A 435 1.29 8.67 24.47
N TRP A 436 2.27 7.77 24.32
CA TRP A 436 2.06 6.34 24.51
C TRP A 436 1.79 6.03 25.99
N GLU A 437 2.56 6.59 26.91
CA GLU A 437 2.39 6.36 28.34
C GLU A 437 1.03 6.83 28.84
N VAL A 438 0.64 8.07 28.51
CA VAL A 438 -0.70 8.61 28.83
C VAL A 438 -1.80 7.71 28.26
N ALA A 439 -1.61 7.18 27.05
CA ALA A 439 -2.53 6.25 26.42
C ALA A 439 -2.62 4.88 27.12
N ARG A 440 -1.66 4.51 27.98
CA ARG A 440 -1.67 3.26 28.74
C ARG A 440 -1.98 3.49 30.23
N GLY A 441 -2.39 4.71 30.58
CA GLY A 441 -2.68 5.11 31.96
C GLY A 441 -1.44 5.21 32.84
N LEU A 442 -0.27 5.32 32.22
CA LEU A 442 1.02 5.53 32.87
C LEU A 442 1.25 7.04 33.06
N ASN A 443 2.25 7.39 33.87
CA ASN A 443 2.57 8.79 34.15
C ASN A 443 3.83 9.19 33.39
N PRO A 444 3.74 10.10 32.40
CA PRO A 444 4.87 10.51 31.55
C PRO A 444 5.95 11.34 32.25
N ASN A 445 6.01 11.29 33.57
CA ASN A 445 7.03 11.94 34.39
C ASN A 445 7.56 10.99 35.47
N LEU A 446 7.27 9.69 35.35
CA LEU A 446 7.74 8.65 36.25
C LEU A 446 8.34 7.52 35.41
N ASP A 447 9.65 7.33 35.59
CA ASP A 447 10.40 6.20 35.06
C ASP A 447 9.78 4.86 35.51
N ASP A 448 8.86 4.34 34.69
CA ASP A 448 8.02 3.19 34.99
C ASP A 448 8.12 2.06 33.94
N HIS A 449 9.00 2.24 32.96
CA HIS A 449 9.38 1.27 31.91
C HIS A 449 9.67 -0.16 32.39
N LYS A 450 10.09 -0.34 33.65
CA LYS A 450 10.41 -1.64 34.29
C LYS A 450 9.19 -2.34 34.88
N LEU A 451 8.06 -1.66 35.04
CA LEU A 451 6.85 -2.27 35.60
C LEU A 451 6.33 -3.35 34.66
N VAL A 452 6.05 -4.52 35.22
CA VAL A 452 5.56 -5.67 34.47
C VAL A 452 4.04 -5.58 34.35
N ALA A 453 3.54 -5.54 33.12
CA ALA A 453 2.12 -5.55 32.84
C ALA A 453 1.51 -6.95 33.05
N SER A 454 0.18 -7.05 33.00
CA SER A 454 -0.54 -8.31 33.24
C SER A 454 -0.22 -9.44 32.24
N ASN A 455 0.31 -9.09 31.06
CA ASN A 455 0.78 -10.04 30.05
C ASN A 455 2.21 -10.55 30.30
N GLY A 456 2.90 -10.03 31.32
CA GLY A 456 4.21 -10.47 31.77
C GLY A 456 5.42 -9.80 31.10
N TRP A 457 5.20 -8.91 30.12
CA TRP A 457 6.25 -8.02 29.58
C TRP A 457 6.26 -6.68 30.32
N THR A 458 7.40 -5.99 30.34
CA THR A 458 7.47 -4.65 30.93
C THR A 458 6.75 -3.61 30.07
N ASN A 459 6.42 -2.44 30.64
CA ASN A 459 5.83 -1.33 29.89
C ASN A 459 6.66 -1.00 28.63
N LEU A 460 8.00 -0.91 28.77
CA LEU A 460 8.88 -0.67 27.63
C LEU A 460 8.75 -1.73 26.55
N GLU A 461 8.75 -3.00 26.93
CA GLU A 461 8.63 -4.09 25.98
C GLU A 461 7.27 -4.06 25.27
N ASN A 462 6.19 -3.70 25.97
CA ASN A 462 4.90 -3.50 25.33
C ASN A 462 4.94 -2.38 24.29
N TYR A 463 5.55 -1.25 24.62
CA TYR A 463 5.78 -0.17 23.64
C TYR A 463 6.58 -0.69 22.43
N LEU A 464 7.72 -1.35 22.67
CA LEU A 464 8.57 -1.89 21.60
C LEU A 464 7.86 -2.90 20.71
N ASN A 465 6.95 -3.70 21.26
CA ASN A 465 6.17 -4.69 20.52
C ASN A 465 5.07 -4.03 19.70
N GLU A 466 4.40 -3.02 20.23
CA GLU A 466 3.34 -2.28 19.52
C GLU A 466 3.88 -1.50 18.32
N LEU A 467 5.11 -1.01 18.37
CA LEU A 467 5.76 -0.39 17.20
C LEU A 467 5.90 -1.35 15.99
N THR A 468 5.75 -2.66 16.20
CA THR A 468 5.98 -3.68 15.17
C THR A 468 4.71 -4.19 14.49
N PHE A 469 3.53 -3.84 14.98
CA PHE A 469 2.31 -4.28 14.30
C PHE A 469 2.03 -3.41 13.07
N ILE A 470 1.61 -4.04 11.97
CA ILE A 470 1.10 -3.35 10.78
C ILE A 470 -0.14 -2.60 11.20
N ALA A 471 -0.15 -1.26 11.06
CA ALA A 471 -1.19 -0.36 11.52
C ALA A 471 -2.56 -0.62 10.87
N ASN A 472 -3.21 -1.67 11.35
CA ASN A 472 -4.50 -2.17 10.93
C ASN A 472 -5.55 -1.66 11.91
N TRP A 473 -6.67 -1.15 11.41
CA TRP A 473 -7.80 -0.81 12.26
C TRP A 473 -8.28 -2.07 12.99
N ASN A 474 -8.31 -2.01 14.33
CA ASN A 474 -8.43 -3.16 15.21
C ASN A 474 -9.72 -3.14 16.06
N LEU A 475 -10.64 -2.20 15.81
CA LEU A 475 -11.89 -2.09 16.55
C LEU A 475 -13.11 -2.40 15.69
N ASN A 476 -13.92 -3.34 16.15
CA ASN A 476 -15.29 -3.55 15.64
C ASN A 476 -16.30 -2.60 16.30
N ALA A 477 -15.99 -1.30 16.29
CA ALA A 477 -16.83 -0.23 16.85
C ALA A 477 -16.49 1.10 16.17
N ASP A 478 -17.41 2.06 16.30
CA ASP A 478 -17.11 3.45 15.94
C ASP A 478 -16.14 4.02 16.98
N ALA A 479 -15.08 4.67 16.53
CA ALA A 479 -14.09 5.24 17.42
C ALA A 479 -13.29 6.35 16.72
N ASN A 480 -12.59 7.16 17.51
CA ASN A 480 -11.65 8.14 17.01
C ASN A 480 -10.42 7.48 16.37
N TRP A 481 -9.80 8.12 15.39
CA TRP A 481 -8.52 7.70 14.81
C TRP A 481 -7.43 7.62 15.88
N SER A 482 -7.43 8.57 16.83
CA SER A 482 -6.55 8.58 17.99
C SER A 482 -6.92 7.57 19.08
N THR A 483 -8.01 6.79 18.89
CA THR A 483 -8.47 5.85 19.92
C THR A 483 -7.38 4.86 20.21
N ILE A 484 -7.11 4.74 21.50
CA ILE A 484 -6.17 3.81 22.08
C ILE A 484 -6.58 2.38 21.70
N LEU A 485 -5.65 1.62 21.11
CA LEU A 485 -5.90 0.29 20.52
C LEU A 485 -6.90 0.28 19.34
N GLY A 486 -7.25 1.46 18.82
CA GLY A 486 -7.92 1.66 17.52
C GLY A 486 -7.15 1.02 16.38
N TRP A 487 -5.83 1.03 16.49
CA TRP A 487 -4.90 0.41 15.56
C TRP A 487 -4.17 -0.74 16.24
N ALA A 488 -4.03 -1.86 15.53
CA ALA A 488 -3.01 -2.84 15.81
C ALA A 488 -1.70 -2.25 15.30
N GLY A 489 -0.91 -1.60 16.16
CA GLY A 489 0.37 -1.02 15.80
C GLY A 489 0.54 0.42 16.19
N GLU A 490 1.62 1.04 15.71
CA GLU A 490 1.74 2.48 15.80
C GLU A 490 0.58 3.13 15.04
N GLN A 491 -0.09 4.08 15.69
CA GLN A 491 -1.14 4.86 15.06
C GLN A 491 -0.60 5.51 13.78
N PRO A 492 -1.21 5.28 12.59
CA PRO A 492 -0.72 5.89 11.38
C PRO A 492 -0.85 7.41 11.47
N ASN A 493 0.31 8.10 11.48
CA ASN A 493 0.40 9.56 11.43
C ASN A 493 1.80 10.03 10.96
N SER A 494 2.26 9.54 9.81
CA SER A 494 3.54 9.88 9.20
C SER A 494 3.48 9.69 7.68
N ILE A 495 4.35 10.40 6.94
CA ILE A 495 4.53 10.24 5.48
C ILE A 495 4.99 8.83 5.07
N LEU A 496 5.49 8.04 6.03
CA LEU A 496 5.86 6.63 5.83
C LEU A 496 4.77 5.67 6.31
N ALA A 497 3.73 6.16 6.97
CA ALA A 497 2.70 5.32 7.55
C ALA A 497 1.73 4.80 6.49
N THR A 498 1.30 3.56 6.67
CA THR A 498 0.18 2.99 5.93
C THR A 498 -0.98 2.77 6.89
N ALA A 499 -2.13 3.38 6.61
CA ALA A 499 -3.36 3.15 7.37
C ALA A 499 -4.19 2.05 6.69
N ASN A 500 -4.31 0.91 7.36
CA ASN A 500 -5.00 -0.26 6.82
C ASN A 500 -6.36 -0.47 7.48
N PHE A 501 -7.42 -0.47 6.69
CA PHE A 501 -8.79 -0.76 7.09
C PHE A 501 -9.18 -2.15 6.58
N VAL A 502 -8.69 -3.17 7.29
CA VAL A 502 -8.83 -4.58 6.91
C VAL A 502 -10.11 -5.22 7.47
N ALA A 503 -10.35 -6.47 7.10
CA ALA A 503 -11.42 -7.30 7.63
C ALA A 503 -11.34 -7.44 9.16
N GLY A 504 -12.48 -7.32 9.84
CA GLY A 504 -12.58 -7.41 11.31
C GLY A 504 -13.83 -6.73 11.87
N ILE A 505 -14.38 -5.75 11.15
CA ILE A 505 -15.67 -5.14 11.47
C ILE A 505 -16.83 -6.02 10.95
N THR A 506 -17.93 -6.09 11.71
CA THR A 506 -19.10 -6.94 11.37
C THR A 506 -20.31 -6.14 10.89
N ALA A 507 -20.20 -4.82 10.86
CA ALA A 507 -21.18 -3.86 10.37
C ALA A 507 -20.42 -2.59 9.93
N PRO A 508 -21.02 -1.66 9.16
CA PRO A 508 -20.39 -0.40 8.83
C PRO A 508 -19.88 0.34 10.08
N ARG A 509 -18.65 0.88 10.02
CA ARG A 509 -17.99 1.59 11.13
C ARG A 509 -17.51 2.97 10.73
N THR A 510 -17.59 3.90 11.67
CA THR A 510 -17.03 5.24 11.55
C THR A 510 -15.72 5.34 12.32
N VAL A 511 -14.65 5.71 11.61
CA VAL A 511 -13.38 6.13 12.21
C VAL A 511 -13.34 7.66 12.18
N MET A 512 -13.46 8.30 13.34
CA MET A 512 -13.46 9.76 13.44
C MET A 512 -12.02 10.28 13.48
N VAL A 513 -11.57 10.90 12.39
CA VAL A 513 -10.38 11.74 12.32
C VAL A 513 -10.58 12.93 13.26
N ASP A 514 -10.04 12.83 14.46
CA ASP A 514 -10.26 13.75 15.56
C ASP A 514 -9.13 14.78 15.74
N ALA A 515 -8.05 14.62 14.98
CA ALA A 515 -6.98 15.58 14.75
C ALA A 515 -6.45 15.42 13.31
N PRO A 516 -5.73 16.41 12.73
CA PRO A 516 -5.07 16.23 11.44
C PRO A 516 -4.11 15.03 11.46
N VAL A 517 -4.17 14.18 10.45
CA VAL A 517 -3.28 13.02 10.31
C VAL A 517 -2.61 13.00 8.94
N THR A 518 -1.39 12.49 8.88
CA THR A 518 -0.65 12.28 7.62
C THR A 518 -0.39 10.79 7.40
N VAL A 519 -0.57 10.31 6.17
CA VAL A 519 -0.29 8.93 5.76
C VAL A 519 0.35 8.91 4.38
N GLY A 520 1.26 7.96 4.13
CA GLY A 520 1.78 7.71 2.79
C GLY A 520 0.83 6.86 1.94
N GLN A 521 0.10 5.96 2.60
CA GLN A 521 -0.84 5.05 1.94
C GLN A 521 -2.08 4.80 2.80
N MET A 522 -3.22 4.59 2.14
CA MET A 522 -4.44 4.04 2.75
C MET A 522 -4.90 2.82 1.98
N ALA A 523 -5.24 1.74 2.69
CA ALA A 523 -5.80 0.54 2.08
C ALA A 523 -7.10 0.14 2.78
N PHE A 524 -8.13 -0.19 2.00
CA PHE A 524 -9.39 -0.74 2.47
C PHE A 524 -9.56 -2.15 1.90
N ASP A 525 -9.67 -3.14 2.79
CA ASP A 525 -9.79 -4.55 2.43
C ASP A 525 -10.82 -5.25 3.34
N GLY A 526 -12.08 -4.86 3.19
CA GLY A 526 -13.17 -5.43 3.97
C GLY A 526 -14.52 -5.20 3.32
N ALA A 527 -15.37 -6.23 3.30
CA ALA A 527 -16.70 -6.14 2.68
C ALA A 527 -17.64 -5.13 3.37
N GLN A 528 -17.43 -4.85 4.66
CA GLN A 528 -18.19 -3.87 5.44
C GLN A 528 -17.61 -2.47 5.29
N SER A 529 -18.47 -1.45 5.29
CA SER A 529 -18.07 -0.07 5.02
C SER A 529 -17.36 0.58 6.21
N TYR A 530 -16.11 0.97 6.01
CA TYR A 530 -15.47 2.05 6.78
C TYR A 530 -15.89 3.43 6.27
N THR A 531 -16.28 4.31 7.18
CA THR A 531 -16.43 5.76 6.98
C THR A 531 -15.36 6.50 7.78
N LEU A 532 -14.45 7.19 7.11
CA LEU A 532 -13.47 8.06 7.76
C LEU A 532 -14.09 9.46 7.88
N ALA A 533 -14.58 9.82 9.07
CA ALA A 533 -15.27 11.08 9.31
C ALA A 533 -14.32 12.13 9.92
N GLY A 534 -14.49 13.40 9.58
CA GLY A 534 -13.70 14.49 10.15
C GLY A 534 -14.32 15.84 9.79
N THR A 535 -14.17 16.86 10.62
CA THR A 535 -14.74 18.18 10.39
C THR A 535 -13.70 19.28 10.52
N GLY A 536 -13.81 20.34 9.72
CA GLY A 536 -12.94 21.50 9.80
C GLY A 536 -11.49 21.17 9.51
N ALA A 537 -10.60 21.39 10.48
CA ALA A 537 -9.15 21.17 10.33
C ALA A 537 -8.74 19.68 10.38
N ASN A 538 -9.62 18.79 10.86
CA ASN A 538 -9.31 17.38 11.05
C ASN A 538 -9.31 16.62 9.72
N SER A 539 -8.21 16.80 9.00
CA SER A 539 -7.98 16.30 7.65
C SER A 539 -7.12 15.05 7.64
N ILE A 540 -7.25 14.27 6.58
CA ILE A 540 -6.30 13.23 6.21
C ILE A 540 -5.42 13.82 5.11
N THR A 541 -4.12 13.92 5.37
CA THR A 541 -3.11 14.33 4.39
C THR A 541 -2.43 13.10 3.83
N VAL A 542 -2.40 12.97 2.51
CA VAL A 542 -1.73 11.89 1.79
C VAL A 542 -0.43 12.45 1.17
N ASP A 543 0.71 11.95 1.63
CA ASP A 543 2.04 12.57 1.41
C ASP A 543 3.15 11.52 1.49
N VAL A 544 4.17 11.61 0.63
CA VAL A 544 5.29 10.66 0.58
C VAL A 544 6.63 11.38 0.45
N VAL A 545 7.72 10.79 0.94
CA VAL A 545 9.08 11.35 0.79
C VAL A 545 9.48 11.52 -0.69
N GLY A 546 8.94 10.66 -1.57
CA GLY A 546 9.08 10.75 -3.01
C GLY A 546 8.28 9.66 -3.74
N GLY A 547 7.90 9.92 -4.99
CA GLY A 547 7.13 8.99 -5.82
C GLY A 547 5.65 9.35 -5.92
N THR A 548 4.78 8.35 -5.79
CA THR A 548 3.32 8.50 -5.89
C THR A 548 2.69 7.89 -4.65
N ALA A 549 1.86 8.65 -3.96
CA ALA A 549 1.10 8.16 -2.82
C ALA A 549 -0.07 7.27 -3.28
N ALA A 550 -0.67 6.50 -2.37
CA ALA A 550 -1.67 5.50 -2.77
C ALA A 550 -2.91 5.47 -1.87
N ILE A 551 -4.07 5.29 -2.52
CA ILE A 551 -5.32 4.88 -1.88
C ILE A 551 -5.83 3.64 -2.61
N ALA A 552 -5.91 2.51 -1.91
CA ALA A 552 -6.37 1.25 -2.48
C ALA A 552 -7.68 0.81 -1.82
N VAL A 553 -8.67 0.45 -2.63
CA VAL A 553 -9.88 -0.25 -2.19
C VAL A 553 -9.92 -1.62 -2.86
N LEU A 554 -9.58 -2.65 -2.09
CA LEU A 554 -9.48 -4.04 -2.54
C LEU A 554 -10.83 -4.76 -2.44
N SER A 555 -11.66 -4.41 -1.45
CA SER A 555 -12.99 -4.97 -1.24
C SER A 555 -13.88 -3.96 -0.53
N GLY A 556 -15.17 -3.94 -0.85
CA GLY A 556 -16.17 -3.16 -0.11
C GLY A 556 -16.49 -1.78 -0.68
N GLN A 557 -17.36 -1.06 0.01
CA GLN A 557 -17.80 0.28 -0.36
C GLN A 557 -17.45 1.22 0.80
N HIS A 558 -16.52 2.14 0.61
CA HIS A 558 -15.96 2.97 1.68
C HIS A 558 -16.19 4.45 1.44
N ASN A 559 -16.20 5.22 2.54
CA ASN A 559 -16.41 6.65 2.49
C ASN A 559 -15.29 7.39 3.22
N VAL A 560 -14.71 8.40 2.59
CA VAL A 560 -13.83 9.39 3.22
C VAL A 560 -14.59 10.70 3.29
N ALA A 561 -15.20 10.95 4.45
CA ALA A 561 -15.95 12.16 4.76
C ALA A 561 -15.07 13.26 5.39
N ALA A 562 -13.94 12.90 5.98
CA ALA A 562 -12.93 13.85 6.43
C ALA A 562 -12.34 14.63 5.23
N PRO A 563 -11.97 15.91 5.39
CA PRO A 563 -11.22 16.63 4.36
C PRO A 563 -9.96 15.86 3.95
N LEU A 564 -9.76 15.67 2.66
CA LEU A 564 -8.66 14.91 2.09
C LEU A 564 -7.70 15.87 1.38
N VAL A 565 -6.44 15.90 1.82
CA VAL A 565 -5.38 16.73 1.25
C VAL A 565 -4.37 15.82 0.54
N LEU A 566 -4.10 16.06 -0.73
CA LEU A 566 -3.11 15.34 -1.51
C LEU A 566 -1.89 16.23 -1.69
N ASN A 567 -0.82 15.96 -0.93
CA ASN A 567 0.45 16.68 -1.05
C ASN A 567 1.34 16.11 -2.16
N ASP A 568 1.05 14.91 -2.65
CA ASP A 568 1.72 14.30 -3.79
C ASP A 568 0.74 13.75 -4.83
N ASN A 569 1.28 13.44 -6.01
CA ASN A 569 0.53 12.68 -7.01
C ASN A 569 0.02 11.39 -6.36
N THR A 570 -1.25 11.06 -6.59
CA THR A 570 -1.91 9.98 -5.87
C THR A 570 -2.55 9.00 -6.83
N GLN A 571 -2.22 7.72 -6.67
CA GLN A 571 -2.87 6.61 -7.35
C GLN A 571 -4.03 6.10 -6.50
N ILE A 572 -5.24 6.17 -7.05
CA ILE A 572 -6.45 5.59 -6.48
C ILE A 572 -6.77 4.31 -7.25
N THR A 573 -6.71 3.16 -6.58
CA THR A 573 -7.01 1.86 -7.19
C THR A 573 -8.27 1.28 -6.55
N VAL A 574 -9.30 0.97 -7.33
CA VAL A 574 -10.56 0.42 -6.81
C VAL A 574 -10.89 -0.88 -7.55
N ALA A 575 -10.94 -1.98 -6.80
CA ALA A 575 -11.20 -3.31 -7.32
C ALA A 575 -12.62 -3.46 -7.90
N PRO A 576 -12.86 -4.45 -8.78
CA PRO A 576 -14.19 -4.74 -9.32
C PRO A 576 -15.22 -4.99 -8.21
N GLY A 577 -16.41 -4.40 -8.34
CA GLY A 577 -17.49 -4.54 -7.34
C GLY A 577 -17.32 -3.67 -6.09
N SER A 578 -16.23 -2.90 -6.00
CA SER A 578 -15.92 -2.02 -4.88
C SER A 578 -16.07 -0.54 -5.24
N SER A 579 -16.17 0.33 -4.23
CA SER A 579 -16.25 1.78 -4.43
C SER A 579 -15.55 2.59 -3.35
N LEU A 580 -14.94 3.71 -3.76
CA LEU A 580 -14.47 4.77 -2.87
C LEU A 580 -15.32 6.02 -3.07
N ASN A 581 -15.98 6.50 -2.02
CA ASN A 581 -16.64 7.80 -1.99
C ASN A 581 -15.80 8.80 -1.20
N VAL A 582 -15.34 9.88 -1.84
CA VAL A 582 -14.68 11.01 -1.16
C VAL A 582 -15.71 12.11 -1.01
N SER A 583 -16.49 12.02 0.07
CA SER A 583 -17.53 12.99 0.43
C SER A 583 -17.02 14.16 1.26
N GLY A 584 -15.77 14.11 1.73
CA GLY A 584 -15.07 15.25 2.32
C GLY A 584 -14.54 16.22 1.26
N ALA A 585 -14.14 17.42 1.69
CA ALA A 585 -13.51 18.39 0.78
C ALA A 585 -12.15 17.86 0.30
N LEU A 586 -11.89 17.93 -1.00
CA LEU A 586 -10.63 17.48 -1.61
C LEU A 586 -9.73 18.68 -1.93
N THR A 587 -8.49 18.65 -1.45
CA THR A 587 -7.43 19.60 -1.82
C THR A 587 -6.33 18.86 -2.56
N ALA A 588 -6.10 19.17 -3.84
CA ALA A 588 -5.09 18.50 -4.68
C ALA A 588 -4.27 19.51 -5.53
N THR A 589 -4.01 20.70 -4.98
CA THR A 589 -3.37 21.81 -5.67
C THR A 589 -2.02 21.40 -6.27
N GLY A 590 -1.90 21.50 -7.59
CA GLY A 590 -0.66 21.17 -8.30
C GLY A 590 -0.36 19.67 -8.40
N LYS A 591 -1.29 18.78 -8.01
CA LYS A 591 -1.10 17.32 -8.01
C LYS A 591 -1.99 16.62 -9.02
N THR A 592 -1.56 15.44 -9.45
CA THR A 592 -2.30 14.59 -10.38
C THR A 592 -2.95 13.42 -9.63
N ILE A 593 -4.22 13.16 -9.93
CA ILE A 593 -4.97 12.01 -9.42
C ILE A 593 -5.09 11.00 -10.55
N SER A 594 -4.62 9.78 -10.32
CA SER A 594 -4.73 8.67 -11.26
C SER A 594 -5.68 7.62 -10.71
N LYS A 595 -6.74 7.29 -11.43
CA LYS A 595 -7.73 6.27 -11.06
C LYS A 595 -7.55 5.01 -11.90
N SER A 596 -7.39 3.86 -11.25
CA SER A 596 -7.31 2.54 -11.89
C SER A 596 -8.22 1.50 -11.18
N GLY A 597 -8.31 0.31 -11.76
CA GLY A 597 -9.21 -0.77 -11.35
C GLY A 597 -10.67 -0.52 -11.75
N ALA A 598 -11.40 -1.60 -12.03
CA ALA A 598 -12.74 -1.54 -12.61
C ALA A 598 -13.83 -0.94 -11.69
N GLY A 599 -13.56 -0.76 -10.39
CA GLY A 599 -14.51 -0.16 -9.45
C GLY A 599 -14.65 1.36 -9.58
N ALA A 600 -15.55 1.95 -8.79
CA ALA A 600 -15.90 3.37 -8.89
C ALA A 600 -15.20 4.24 -7.84
N ALA A 601 -14.76 5.44 -8.24
CA ALA A 601 -14.39 6.52 -7.32
C ALA A 601 -15.35 7.71 -7.49
N THR A 602 -15.90 8.24 -6.41
CA THR A 602 -16.83 9.37 -6.43
C THR A 602 -16.25 10.55 -5.64
N PHE A 603 -16.38 11.76 -6.16
CA PHE A 603 -15.89 13.00 -5.56
C PHE A 603 -17.01 14.06 -5.54
N GLN A 604 -16.88 15.09 -4.70
CA GLN A 604 -17.75 16.28 -4.78
C GLN A 604 -17.40 17.17 -5.96
N ASN A 605 -16.11 17.35 -6.21
CA ASN A 605 -15.50 18.01 -7.37
C ASN A 605 -14.02 17.58 -7.42
N VAL A 606 -13.37 17.82 -8.55
CA VAL A 606 -11.91 17.61 -8.69
C VAL A 606 -11.27 18.91 -9.14
N ARG A 607 -10.45 19.50 -8.25
CA ARG A 607 -9.65 20.69 -8.51
C ARG A 607 -8.17 20.37 -8.32
N ALA A 608 -7.48 20.04 -9.42
CA ALA A 608 -6.16 19.41 -9.41
C ALA A 608 -5.31 19.82 -10.63
N ALA A 609 -4.02 19.46 -10.67
CA ALA A 609 -3.24 19.62 -11.90
C ALA A 609 -3.73 18.66 -12.99
N GLY A 610 -4.09 17.43 -12.63
CA GLY A 610 -4.63 16.47 -13.59
C GLY A 610 -5.52 15.41 -12.97
N LEU A 611 -6.43 14.89 -13.78
CA LEU A 611 -7.24 13.71 -13.49
C LEU A 611 -7.04 12.69 -14.62
N LEU A 612 -6.48 11.52 -14.30
CA LEU A 612 -6.26 10.43 -15.23
C LEU A 612 -7.17 9.26 -14.86
N VAL A 613 -8.17 8.98 -15.67
CA VAL A 613 -9.07 7.84 -15.54
C VAL A 613 -8.53 6.72 -16.44
N ASN A 614 -7.84 5.76 -15.84
CA ASN A 614 -7.19 4.65 -16.55
C ASN A 614 -8.06 3.40 -16.62
N ASP A 615 -8.96 3.20 -15.64
CA ASP A 615 -9.88 2.06 -15.58
C ASP A 615 -11.09 2.38 -14.66
N GLY A 616 -12.21 1.69 -14.91
CA GLY A 616 -13.45 1.79 -14.14
C GLY A 616 -14.21 3.10 -14.35
N THR A 617 -14.67 3.70 -13.24
CA THR A 617 -15.50 4.92 -13.26
C THR A 617 -14.99 5.95 -12.28
N VAL A 618 -14.96 7.22 -12.71
CA VAL A 618 -14.96 8.39 -11.83
C VAL A 618 -16.31 9.10 -11.93
N ARG A 619 -16.89 9.51 -10.82
CA ARG A 619 -18.15 10.26 -10.77
C ARG A 619 -18.01 11.53 -9.93
N ILE A 620 -18.62 12.62 -10.40
CA ILE A 620 -18.87 13.81 -9.59
C ILE A 620 -20.28 13.71 -9.00
N THR A 621 -20.41 13.97 -7.71
CA THR A 621 -21.70 13.94 -7.00
C THR A 621 -22.59 15.07 -7.52
N PRO A 622 -23.91 14.85 -7.75
CA PRO A 622 -24.78 15.91 -8.23
C PRO A 622 -24.80 17.12 -7.28
N ASN A 623 -24.39 18.29 -7.78
CA ASN A 623 -24.31 19.54 -7.02
C ASN A 623 -24.07 20.75 -7.96
N GLY A 624 -24.89 20.85 -9.01
CA GLY A 624 -24.75 21.87 -10.06
C GLY A 624 -24.46 23.28 -9.53
N GLY A 625 -23.54 23.98 -10.21
CA GLY A 625 -22.98 25.28 -9.79
C GLY A 625 -21.58 25.16 -9.16
N ASN A 626 -21.12 26.22 -8.49
CA ASN A 626 -19.72 26.35 -8.03
C ASN A 626 -19.25 25.18 -7.15
N ALA A 627 -20.08 24.70 -6.22
CA ALA A 627 -19.67 23.67 -5.28
C ALA A 627 -19.35 22.31 -5.94
N GLY A 628 -20.03 21.99 -7.04
CA GLY A 628 -19.77 20.80 -7.85
C GLY A 628 -18.80 21.01 -9.02
N ALA A 629 -18.53 22.26 -9.38
CA ALA A 629 -17.66 22.60 -10.51
C ALA A 629 -16.21 22.11 -10.31
N SER A 630 -15.70 21.38 -11.31
CA SER A 630 -14.35 20.79 -11.34
C SER A 630 -13.39 21.60 -12.22
N GLN A 631 -12.09 21.57 -11.92
CA GLN A 631 -11.06 22.27 -12.70
C GLN A 631 -9.75 21.49 -12.72
N VAL A 632 -9.27 21.12 -13.92
CA VAL A 632 -7.98 20.45 -14.09
C VAL A 632 -7.20 21.02 -15.26
N GLN A 633 -5.87 20.92 -15.25
CA GLN A 633 -5.06 21.28 -16.42
C GLN A 633 -5.00 20.16 -17.45
N THR A 634 -5.08 18.90 -17.01
CA THR A 634 -5.09 17.71 -17.87
C THR A 634 -6.20 16.76 -17.45
N LEU A 635 -7.09 16.40 -18.38
CA LEU A 635 -8.05 15.32 -18.24
C LEU A 635 -7.67 14.18 -19.17
N GLY A 636 -7.21 13.07 -18.60
CA GLY A 636 -6.90 11.84 -19.34
C GLY A 636 -8.01 10.83 -19.17
N ILE A 637 -8.67 10.44 -20.26
CA ILE A 637 -9.65 9.34 -20.30
C ILE A 637 -9.06 8.23 -21.17
N ALA A 638 -8.89 7.02 -20.62
CA ALA A 638 -8.34 5.89 -21.34
C ALA A 638 -9.15 5.56 -22.60
N GLY A 639 -8.44 5.30 -23.71
CA GLY A 639 -9.04 5.11 -25.04
C GLY A 639 -9.07 6.38 -25.91
N GLY A 640 -8.74 7.56 -25.37
CA GLY A 640 -8.63 8.78 -26.16
C GLY A 640 -9.97 9.19 -26.77
N THR A 641 -10.06 9.28 -28.10
CA THR A 641 -11.30 9.61 -28.82
C THR A 641 -12.28 8.43 -28.93
N THR A 642 -11.89 7.22 -28.52
CA THR A 642 -12.78 6.07 -28.35
C THR A 642 -12.65 5.54 -26.92
N PRO A 643 -13.26 6.24 -25.95
CA PRO A 643 -13.10 5.91 -24.54
C PRO A 643 -13.44 4.48 -24.19
N THR A 644 -12.71 3.96 -23.21
CA THR A 644 -12.90 2.62 -22.62
C THR A 644 -13.36 2.68 -21.17
N VAL A 645 -13.40 3.88 -20.58
CA VAL A 645 -13.70 4.14 -19.17
C VAL A 645 -14.67 5.31 -19.03
N MET A 646 -15.32 5.43 -17.88
CA MET A 646 -16.38 6.43 -17.67
C MET A 646 -15.93 7.54 -16.71
N PHE A 647 -16.17 8.78 -17.11
CA PHE A 647 -16.14 9.95 -16.23
C PHE A 647 -17.50 10.64 -16.27
N ASP A 648 -18.27 10.50 -15.19
CA ASP A 648 -19.66 10.95 -15.07
C ASP A 648 -19.72 12.27 -14.31
N LEU A 649 -20.07 13.36 -15.01
CA LEU A 649 -20.22 14.70 -14.42
C LEU A 649 -21.56 14.90 -13.72
N ALA A 650 -22.53 13.98 -13.86
CA ALA A 650 -23.91 14.20 -13.43
C ALA A 650 -24.46 15.55 -13.95
N ASP A 651 -24.89 16.45 -13.09
CA ASP A 651 -25.39 17.79 -13.42
C ASP A 651 -24.35 18.91 -13.18
N ASN A 652 -23.06 18.56 -13.15
CA ASN A 652 -21.96 19.48 -12.82
C ASN A 652 -21.17 19.95 -14.03
N ASP A 653 -20.46 21.04 -13.81
CA ASP A 653 -19.68 21.76 -14.82
C ASP A 653 -18.17 21.57 -14.62
N MET A 654 -17.37 21.76 -15.68
CA MET A 654 -15.93 21.52 -15.63
C MET A 654 -15.12 22.49 -16.50
N ILE A 655 -13.98 22.94 -15.95
CA ILE A 655 -12.93 23.63 -16.70
C ILE A 655 -11.77 22.65 -16.95
N VAL A 656 -11.36 22.53 -18.21
CA VAL A 656 -10.19 21.73 -18.63
C VAL A 656 -9.18 22.65 -19.31
N GLY A 657 -7.98 22.72 -18.77
CA GLY A 657 -6.87 23.47 -19.35
C GLY A 657 -6.29 22.82 -20.61
N THR A 658 -5.17 23.37 -21.08
CA THR A 658 -4.58 23.03 -22.39
C THR A 658 -3.86 21.68 -22.44
N GLY A 659 -3.76 20.96 -21.32
CA GLY A 659 -3.18 19.61 -21.27
C GLY A 659 -4.01 18.55 -21.98
N THR A 660 -5.29 18.84 -22.27
CA THR A 660 -6.17 18.00 -23.09
C THR A 660 -6.82 18.86 -24.17
N SER A 661 -6.76 18.44 -25.43
CA SER A 661 -7.31 19.24 -26.53
C SER A 661 -8.84 19.25 -26.52
N ARG A 662 -9.44 20.41 -26.83
CA ARG A 662 -10.90 20.56 -26.93
C ARG A 662 -11.54 19.53 -27.85
N ALA A 663 -10.93 19.28 -29.01
CA ALA A 663 -11.39 18.26 -29.97
C ALA A 663 -11.43 16.85 -29.36
N THR A 664 -10.52 16.51 -28.44
CA THR A 664 -10.56 15.23 -27.72
C THR A 664 -11.75 15.21 -26.76
N LEU A 665 -11.99 16.29 -26.02
CA LEU A 665 -13.11 16.40 -25.07
C LEU A 665 -14.46 16.29 -25.80
N GLU A 666 -14.63 17.04 -26.89
CA GLU A 666 -15.82 17.00 -27.75
C GLU A 666 -16.06 15.58 -28.28
N ALA A 667 -15.03 14.90 -28.80
CA ALA A 667 -15.15 13.52 -29.28
C ALA A 667 -15.54 12.53 -28.15
N GLN A 668 -15.01 12.72 -26.94
CA GLN A 668 -15.32 11.87 -25.79
C GLN A 668 -16.77 12.06 -25.32
N ILE A 669 -17.27 13.29 -25.31
CA ILE A 669 -18.67 13.60 -24.99
C ILE A 669 -19.59 13.04 -26.07
N ALA A 670 -19.29 13.28 -27.35
CA ALA A 670 -20.09 12.77 -28.47
C ALA A 670 -20.17 11.24 -28.46
N TYR A 671 -19.05 10.57 -28.19
CA TYR A 671 -19.01 9.12 -28.08
C TYR A 671 -19.86 8.60 -26.91
N ALA A 672 -19.74 9.22 -25.72
CA ALA A 672 -20.54 8.86 -24.54
C ALA A 672 -22.04 9.10 -24.76
N ARG A 673 -22.39 10.24 -25.38
CA ARG A 673 -23.76 10.69 -25.67
C ARG A 673 -24.53 9.69 -26.54
N ASN A 674 -23.89 9.10 -27.55
CA ASN A 674 -24.46 8.07 -28.42
C ASN A 674 -25.91 8.39 -28.89
N GLY A 675 -26.10 9.57 -29.50
CA GLY A 675 -27.43 10.00 -29.96
C GLY A 675 -28.43 10.34 -28.84
N GLY A 676 -27.94 10.65 -27.63
CA GLY A 676 -28.75 11.00 -26.46
C GLY A 676 -29.02 9.84 -25.50
N ALA A 677 -28.53 8.63 -25.80
CA ALA A 677 -28.68 7.46 -24.92
C ALA A 677 -27.76 7.49 -23.69
N TRP A 678 -26.60 8.16 -23.78
CA TRP A 678 -25.61 8.28 -22.69
C TRP A 678 -25.14 6.93 -22.10
N ASP A 679 -25.09 5.89 -22.94
CA ASP A 679 -24.85 4.49 -22.54
C ASP A 679 -23.45 3.99 -22.88
N ARG A 680 -22.55 4.87 -23.36
CA ARG A 680 -21.17 4.53 -23.73
C ARG A 680 -20.15 5.14 -22.77
N PRO A 681 -18.93 4.56 -22.67
CA PRO A 681 -17.82 5.17 -21.93
C PRO A 681 -17.45 6.55 -22.48
N GLY A 682 -16.72 7.36 -21.70
CA GLY A 682 -16.31 8.72 -22.05
C GLY A 682 -16.68 9.73 -20.97
N ILE A 683 -16.72 11.01 -21.36
CA ILE A 683 -17.22 12.09 -20.51
C ILE A 683 -18.75 12.08 -20.64
N THR A 684 -19.44 11.59 -19.62
CA THR A 684 -20.88 11.34 -19.63
C THR A 684 -21.61 12.20 -18.58
N SER A 685 -22.94 12.22 -18.67
CA SER A 685 -23.82 12.85 -17.68
C SER A 685 -24.99 11.90 -17.36
N SER A 686 -24.96 11.35 -16.15
CA SER A 686 -26.10 10.59 -15.61
C SER A 686 -27.36 11.43 -15.43
N ALA A 687 -27.22 12.75 -15.23
CA ALA A 687 -28.35 13.67 -15.16
C ALA A 687 -29.02 13.88 -16.53
N ALA A 688 -28.24 14.05 -17.59
CA ALA A 688 -28.74 14.12 -18.96
C ALA A 688 -29.39 12.79 -19.39
N ALA A 689 -28.75 11.67 -19.08
CA ALA A 689 -29.30 10.33 -19.33
C ALA A 689 -30.66 10.11 -18.64
N GLY A 690 -30.81 10.65 -17.41
CA GLY A 690 -32.03 10.55 -16.61
C GLY A 690 -33.09 11.60 -16.93
N ASN A 691 -32.82 12.56 -17.81
CA ASN A 691 -33.78 13.59 -18.18
C ASN A 691 -34.88 12.99 -19.07
N ALA A 692 -36.09 12.87 -18.53
CA ALA A 692 -37.22 12.25 -19.22
C ALA A 692 -37.68 13.00 -20.49
N LEU A 693 -37.29 14.26 -20.66
CA LEU A 693 -37.60 15.09 -21.82
C LEU A 693 -36.48 15.03 -22.86
N HIS A 694 -35.35 14.40 -22.55
CA HIS A 694 -34.15 14.31 -23.38
C HIS A 694 -33.66 15.68 -23.88
N SER A 695 -33.87 16.73 -23.09
CA SER A 695 -33.59 18.11 -23.47
C SER A 695 -32.27 18.67 -22.96
N THR A 696 -31.56 17.92 -22.09
CA THR A 696 -30.27 18.34 -21.50
C THR A 696 -29.10 17.48 -21.98
N THR A 697 -27.91 18.05 -21.92
CA THR A 697 -26.66 17.49 -22.46
C THR A 697 -25.44 18.11 -21.79
N LEU A 698 -24.24 17.73 -22.27
CA LEU A 698 -22.98 18.43 -22.00
C LEU A 698 -22.56 19.23 -23.24
N GLY A 699 -22.45 20.55 -23.11
CA GLY A 699 -21.91 21.44 -24.15
C GLY A 699 -20.46 21.83 -23.88
N VAL A 700 -19.71 22.25 -24.91
CA VAL A 700 -18.32 22.69 -24.78
C VAL A 700 -18.08 24.03 -25.46
N LEU A 701 -17.58 25.01 -24.71
CA LEU A 701 -17.06 26.27 -25.23
C LEU A 701 -15.59 26.43 -24.87
N SER A 702 -14.81 27.13 -25.68
CA SER A 702 -13.54 27.69 -25.21
C SER A 702 -13.80 28.90 -24.31
N GLY A 703 -12.85 29.23 -23.43
CA GLY A 703 -12.92 30.45 -22.64
C GLY A 703 -13.05 31.71 -23.52
N ALA A 704 -12.42 31.74 -24.69
CA ALA A 704 -12.55 32.85 -25.64
C ALA A 704 -13.98 32.96 -26.20
N GLU A 705 -14.60 31.84 -26.56
CA GLU A 705 -15.99 31.81 -27.06
C GLU A 705 -16.97 32.24 -25.96
N TYR A 706 -16.84 31.70 -24.76
CA TYR A 706 -17.73 32.05 -23.64
C TYR A 706 -17.62 33.55 -23.26
N SER A 707 -16.40 34.11 -23.21
CA SER A 707 -16.21 35.55 -23.02
C SER A 707 -16.85 36.40 -24.13
N SER A 708 -16.95 35.88 -25.36
CA SER A 708 -17.53 36.63 -26.49
C SER A 708 -19.06 36.75 -26.42
N VAL A 709 -19.70 35.95 -25.57
CA VAL A 709 -21.17 35.89 -25.40
C VAL A 709 -21.63 36.26 -23.99
N GLY A 710 -20.80 36.96 -23.21
CA GLY A 710 -21.19 37.52 -21.92
C GLY A 710 -20.50 36.88 -20.71
N GLY A 711 -19.61 35.91 -20.91
CA GLY A 711 -18.74 35.38 -19.84
C GLY A 711 -17.90 36.48 -19.20
N ASP A 712 -17.84 36.49 -17.87
CA ASP A 712 -17.24 37.57 -17.07
C ASP A 712 -15.82 37.27 -16.56
N GLY A 713 -15.20 36.22 -17.09
CA GLY A 713 -13.92 35.69 -16.60
C GLY A 713 -14.06 34.60 -15.55
N THR A 714 -15.29 34.26 -15.13
CA THR A 714 -15.60 33.12 -14.27
C THR A 714 -16.59 32.15 -14.90
N PHE A 715 -16.45 30.86 -14.59
CA PHE A 715 -17.34 29.78 -15.01
C PHE A 715 -17.72 29.01 -13.76
N ASP A 716 -18.99 29.14 -13.35
CA ASP A 716 -19.51 28.68 -12.07
C ASP A 716 -18.65 29.10 -10.87
N GLY A 717 -18.17 30.34 -10.87
CA GLY A 717 -17.35 30.92 -9.81
C GLY A 717 -15.87 30.51 -9.82
N LEU A 718 -15.44 29.73 -10.82
CA LEU A 718 -14.03 29.40 -11.04
C LEU A 718 -13.43 30.26 -12.16
N ASN A 719 -12.22 30.75 -11.98
CA ASN A 719 -11.55 31.54 -13.01
C ASN A 719 -11.17 30.63 -14.20
N TYR A 720 -11.45 31.10 -15.41
CA TYR A 720 -10.98 30.48 -16.65
C TYR A 720 -10.09 31.45 -17.45
N ILE A 721 -9.29 30.91 -18.36
CA ILE A 721 -8.56 31.68 -19.37
C ILE A 721 -9.07 31.36 -20.78
N ALA A 722 -8.71 32.21 -21.75
CA ALA A 722 -9.21 32.12 -23.13
C ALA A 722 -9.00 30.75 -23.80
N THR A 723 -7.94 30.02 -23.41
CA THR A 723 -7.57 28.71 -23.98
C THR A 723 -8.18 27.52 -23.27
N ASP A 724 -8.87 27.72 -22.15
CA ASP A 724 -9.53 26.63 -21.43
C ASP A 724 -10.74 26.12 -22.22
N SER A 725 -11.07 24.85 -22.03
CA SER A 725 -12.33 24.25 -22.49
C SER A 725 -13.30 24.18 -21.31
N LEU A 726 -14.47 24.78 -21.47
CA LEU A 726 -15.55 24.88 -20.50
C LEU A 726 -16.63 23.88 -20.90
N ILE A 727 -16.82 22.84 -20.09
CA ILE A 727 -17.85 21.82 -20.27
C ILE A 727 -19.01 22.16 -19.33
N LYS A 728 -20.21 22.35 -19.87
CA LYS A 728 -21.40 22.69 -19.08
C LYS A 728 -22.50 21.65 -19.22
N TYR A 729 -23.11 21.24 -18.12
CA TYR A 729 -24.43 20.62 -18.13
C TYR A 729 -25.48 21.68 -18.46
N THR A 730 -26.08 21.58 -19.65
CA THR A 730 -27.02 22.59 -20.16
C THR A 730 -28.08 21.98 -21.08
N TYR A 731 -28.96 22.80 -21.63
CA TYR A 731 -29.93 22.46 -22.66
C TYR A 731 -29.26 22.35 -24.04
N TYR A 732 -29.76 21.45 -24.89
CA TYR A 732 -29.48 21.54 -26.32
C TYR A 732 -29.94 22.93 -26.81
N GLY A 733 -29.11 23.67 -27.53
CA GLY A 733 -29.49 25.03 -27.95
C GLY A 733 -28.93 26.18 -27.13
N ASP A 734 -28.47 25.96 -25.90
CA ASP A 734 -27.95 27.04 -25.04
C ASP A 734 -26.52 27.40 -25.47
N THR A 735 -26.39 28.23 -26.50
CA THR A 735 -25.12 28.52 -27.18
C THR A 735 -24.22 29.47 -26.40
N ASP A 736 -24.75 30.18 -25.40
CA ASP A 736 -23.99 31.10 -24.55
C ASP A 736 -23.90 30.68 -23.07
N PHE A 737 -24.44 29.51 -22.72
CA PHE A 737 -24.42 28.95 -21.37
C PHE A 737 -25.16 29.78 -20.32
N ASN A 738 -26.15 30.58 -20.74
CA ASN A 738 -26.98 31.36 -19.82
C ASN A 738 -28.11 30.55 -19.17
N GLY A 739 -28.30 29.29 -19.58
CA GLY A 739 -29.29 28.36 -19.06
C GLY A 739 -30.68 28.47 -19.68
N VAL A 740 -30.83 29.26 -20.74
CA VAL A 740 -32.08 29.49 -21.48
C VAL A 740 -31.80 29.47 -22.97
N VAL A 741 -32.51 28.63 -23.71
CA VAL A 741 -32.55 28.68 -25.18
C VAL A 741 -33.49 29.80 -25.61
N ASP A 742 -32.98 30.85 -26.25
CA ASP A 742 -33.80 31.96 -26.72
C ASP A 742 -33.43 32.45 -28.12
N PHE A 743 -33.92 33.63 -28.50
CA PHE A 743 -33.70 34.17 -29.84
C PHE A 743 -32.21 34.40 -30.16
N ASP A 744 -31.41 34.76 -29.16
CA ASP A 744 -29.98 35.01 -29.37
C ASP A 744 -29.27 33.70 -29.74
N ASP A 745 -29.70 32.57 -29.19
CA ASP A 745 -29.21 31.25 -29.58
C ASP A 745 -29.60 30.88 -31.00
N TYR A 746 -30.87 31.07 -31.37
CA TYR A 746 -31.35 30.74 -32.72
C TYR A 746 -30.60 31.56 -33.76
N SER A 747 -30.37 32.85 -33.48
CA SER A 747 -29.58 33.75 -34.32
C SER A 747 -28.15 33.24 -34.53
N ARG A 748 -27.52 32.67 -33.49
CA ARG A 748 -26.17 32.08 -33.56
C ARG A 748 -26.16 30.77 -34.35
N ALA A 749 -27.13 29.88 -34.12
CA ALA A 749 -27.30 28.64 -34.89
C ALA A 749 -27.56 28.92 -36.38
N ASP A 750 -28.45 29.87 -36.70
CA ASP A 750 -28.74 30.33 -38.07
C ASP A 750 -27.48 30.89 -38.73
N ALA A 751 -26.71 31.70 -38.01
CA ALA A 751 -25.45 32.22 -38.51
C ALA A 751 -24.43 31.09 -38.73
N GLY A 752 -24.40 30.07 -37.87
CA GLY A 752 -23.55 28.90 -38.03
C GLY A 752 -23.89 28.11 -39.29
N PHE A 753 -25.17 27.75 -39.45
CA PHE A 753 -25.71 27.07 -40.63
C PHE A 753 -25.39 27.83 -41.92
N ASN A 754 -25.76 29.11 -41.98
CA ASN A 754 -25.59 29.93 -43.20
C ASN A 754 -24.12 30.14 -43.60
N ASN A 755 -23.19 30.01 -42.65
CA ASN A 755 -21.76 30.24 -42.88
C ASN A 755 -20.93 28.95 -42.83
N ASN A 756 -21.55 27.77 -42.74
CA ASN A 756 -20.88 26.47 -42.58
C ASN A 756 -19.86 26.47 -41.41
N ARG A 757 -20.24 27.05 -40.28
CA ARG A 757 -19.42 27.01 -39.05
C ARG A 757 -19.77 25.75 -38.25
N THR A 758 -18.92 25.40 -37.30
CA THR A 758 -19.05 24.19 -36.48
C THR A 758 -18.82 24.52 -35.00
N GLY A 759 -19.06 23.55 -34.12
CA GLY A 759 -18.91 23.70 -32.68
C GLY A 759 -20.10 24.37 -31.99
N TRP A 760 -20.16 24.20 -30.67
CA TRP A 760 -21.32 24.52 -29.83
C TRP A 760 -21.86 25.94 -30.00
N LEU A 761 -20.99 26.96 -29.95
CA LEU A 761 -21.37 28.37 -30.10
C LEU A 761 -22.11 28.65 -31.43
N ASN A 762 -21.83 27.85 -32.47
CA ASN A 762 -22.39 28.03 -33.80
C ASN A 762 -23.59 27.12 -34.08
N GLY A 763 -24.05 26.33 -33.11
CA GLY A 763 -25.25 25.50 -33.24
C GLY A 763 -25.03 24.03 -33.59
N ASP A 764 -23.81 23.50 -33.47
CA ASP A 764 -23.49 22.07 -33.65
C ASP A 764 -23.60 21.36 -32.29
N PHE A 765 -24.84 21.00 -31.93
CA PHE A 765 -25.22 20.51 -30.60
C PHE A 765 -25.07 19.00 -30.45
N ASP A 766 -25.00 18.28 -31.56
CA ASP A 766 -24.71 16.86 -31.57
C ASP A 766 -23.18 16.58 -31.75
N SER A 767 -22.39 17.62 -32.02
CA SER A 767 -20.93 17.57 -32.19
C SER A 767 -20.48 16.66 -33.34
N ASN A 768 -21.29 16.53 -34.40
CA ASN A 768 -20.92 15.80 -35.61
C ASN A 768 -20.08 16.65 -36.59
N GLY A 769 -19.90 17.95 -36.31
CA GLY A 769 -19.10 18.86 -37.10
C GLY A 769 -19.88 19.56 -38.23
N ILE A 770 -21.20 19.46 -38.24
CA ILE A 770 -22.09 20.07 -39.23
C ILE A 770 -23.28 20.65 -38.46
N VAL A 771 -23.63 21.91 -38.71
CA VAL A 771 -24.90 22.48 -38.24
C VAL A 771 -25.97 22.10 -39.26
N ASP A 772 -26.93 21.26 -38.88
CA ASP A 772 -28.02 20.84 -39.77
C ASP A 772 -29.36 20.64 -39.05
N PHE A 773 -30.31 20.00 -39.73
CA PHE A 773 -31.67 19.80 -39.22
C PHE A 773 -31.71 19.03 -37.89
N ASP A 774 -30.76 18.12 -37.65
CA ASP A 774 -30.73 17.33 -36.41
C ASP A 774 -30.40 18.23 -35.21
N ASP A 775 -29.53 19.24 -35.39
CA ASP A 775 -29.24 20.24 -34.35
C ASP A 775 -30.44 21.13 -34.03
N TYR A 776 -31.13 21.65 -35.07
CA TYR A 776 -32.36 22.42 -34.86
C TYR A 776 -33.43 21.57 -34.17
N SER A 777 -33.51 20.27 -34.47
CA SER A 777 -34.46 19.37 -33.82
C SER A 777 -34.18 19.23 -32.31
N LEU A 778 -32.90 19.15 -31.92
CA LEU A 778 -32.48 19.11 -30.52
C LEU A 778 -32.74 20.44 -29.81
N MET A 779 -32.40 21.55 -30.48
CA MET A 779 -32.63 22.90 -29.98
C MET A 779 -34.12 23.21 -29.80
N ASP A 780 -34.96 22.87 -30.78
CA ASP A 780 -36.41 23.04 -30.73
C ASP A 780 -37.02 22.18 -29.62
N LEU A 781 -36.56 20.93 -29.46
CA LEU A 781 -36.99 20.08 -28.36
C LEU A 781 -36.71 20.76 -27.02
N ALA A 782 -35.48 21.23 -26.82
CA ALA A 782 -35.10 21.92 -25.60
C ALA A 782 -35.88 23.22 -25.41
N PHE A 783 -36.01 24.06 -26.44
CA PHE A 783 -36.80 25.30 -26.39
C PHE A 783 -38.24 25.05 -25.95
N ASN A 784 -38.88 24.02 -26.51
CA ASN A 784 -40.26 23.66 -26.22
C ASN A 784 -40.46 23.02 -24.83
N THR A 785 -39.39 22.49 -24.23
CA THR A 785 -39.46 21.71 -22.97
C THR A 785 -38.82 22.40 -21.77
N GLN A 786 -37.86 23.30 -21.97
CA GLN A 786 -37.20 24.08 -20.92
C GLN A 786 -38.16 25.05 -20.23
N SER A 787 -39.22 25.47 -20.95
CA SER A 787 -40.18 26.47 -20.47
C SER A 787 -41.59 25.86 -20.52
N GLN A 788 -42.18 25.57 -19.34
CA GLN A 788 -43.61 25.22 -19.26
C GLN A 788 -44.52 26.36 -19.79
N THR A 789 -43.93 27.53 -20.00
CA THR A 789 -44.46 28.77 -20.55
C THR A 789 -45.17 28.58 -21.89
N LEU A 790 -44.60 27.87 -22.86
CA LEU A 790 -45.29 27.68 -24.15
C LEU A 790 -46.53 26.78 -23.98
N LYS A 791 -46.40 25.67 -23.23
CA LYS A 791 -47.51 24.77 -22.91
C LYS A 791 -48.60 25.49 -22.11
N ARG A 792 -48.21 26.33 -21.15
CA ARG A 792 -49.11 27.13 -20.32
C ARG A 792 -49.78 28.24 -21.13
N ALA A 793 -49.05 28.90 -22.03
CA ALA A 793 -49.56 29.88 -22.97
C ALA A 793 -50.58 29.25 -23.93
N ILE A 794 -50.28 28.07 -24.48
CA ILE A 794 -51.20 27.33 -25.36
C ILE A 794 -52.45 26.93 -24.59
N ALA A 795 -52.32 26.32 -23.40
CA ALA A 795 -53.45 25.92 -22.56
C ALA A 795 -54.33 27.14 -22.16
N TRP A 796 -53.71 28.29 -21.95
CA TRP A 796 -54.42 29.54 -21.72
C TRP A 796 -55.12 30.04 -22.99
N VAL A 797 -54.42 30.10 -24.12
CA VAL A 797 -54.92 30.68 -25.39
C VAL A 797 -56.02 29.82 -26.03
N ASN A 798 -55.87 28.49 -26.03
CA ASN A 798 -56.84 27.54 -26.57
C ASN A 798 -58.05 27.32 -25.63
N GLY A 799 -57.95 27.79 -24.39
CA GLY A 799 -59.01 27.74 -23.39
C GLY A 799 -59.12 26.44 -22.60
N ASP A 800 -58.14 25.54 -22.72
CA ASP A 800 -58.08 24.30 -21.93
C ASP A 800 -57.89 24.58 -20.43
N ASP A 801 -57.17 25.66 -20.09
CA ASP A 801 -57.05 26.16 -18.73
C ASP A 801 -56.83 27.69 -18.69
N ARG A 802 -57.87 28.41 -18.26
CA ARG A 802 -57.92 29.88 -18.07
C ARG A 802 -57.69 30.32 -16.60
N SER A 803 -56.97 29.53 -15.79
CA SER A 803 -56.57 29.94 -14.43
C SER A 803 -55.32 30.84 -14.42
N ALA A 804 -55.24 31.82 -13.52
CA ALA A 804 -54.04 32.65 -13.41
C ALA A 804 -52.81 31.86 -12.89
N ASP A 805 -53.05 30.64 -12.40
CA ASP A 805 -52.03 29.75 -11.85
C ASP A 805 -50.99 29.41 -12.92
N GLY A 806 -49.72 29.69 -12.61
CA GLY A 806 -48.59 29.47 -13.52
C GLY A 806 -48.44 30.51 -14.63
N MET A 807 -49.18 31.63 -14.61
CA MET A 807 -49.08 32.74 -15.58
C MET A 807 -48.19 33.91 -15.10
N ASP A 808 -47.35 33.70 -14.08
CA ASP A 808 -46.55 34.76 -13.45
C ASP A 808 -45.32 35.19 -14.26
N ASP A 809 -44.97 34.41 -15.27
CA ASP A 809 -43.89 34.73 -16.19
C ASP A 809 -44.20 36.00 -17.02
N PRO A 810 -43.27 36.95 -17.17
CA PRO A 810 -43.48 38.16 -17.96
C PRO A 810 -43.96 37.92 -19.40
N ALA A 811 -43.51 36.84 -20.05
CA ALA A 811 -43.94 36.47 -21.40
C ALA A 811 -45.39 35.94 -21.39
N LEU A 812 -45.79 35.18 -20.37
CA LEU A 812 -47.19 34.73 -20.21
C LEU A 812 -48.15 35.87 -19.93
N ARG A 813 -47.71 36.87 -19.16
CA ARG A 813 -48.49 38.08 -18.91
C ARG A 813 -48.71 38.88 -20.19
N LEU A 814 -47.71 38.93 -21.08
CA LEU A 814 -47.87 39.53 -22.41
C LEU A 814 -48.86 38.74 -23.28
N VAL A 815 -48.84 37.41 -23.24
CA VAL A 815 -49.83 36.58 -23.93
C VAL A 815 -51.26 36.85 -23.40
N MET A 816 -51.44 37.03 -22.08
CA MET A 816 -52.73 37.42 -21.50
C MET A 816 -53.17 38.81 -21.98
N GLN A 817 -52.28 39.81 -21.88
CA GLN A 817 -52.56 41.18 -22.28
C GLN A 817 -52.90 41.27 -23.77
N HIS A 818 -52.14 40.60 -24.64
CA HIS A 818 -52.43 40.57 -26.07
C HIS A 818 -53.70 39.78 -26.39
N SER A 819 -54.00 38.70 -25.67
CA SER A 819 -55.27 37.99 -25.77
C SER A 819 -56.46 38.89 -25.39
N GLU A 820 -56.32 39.75 -24.37
CA GLU A 820 -57.34 40.72 -23.98
C GLU A 820 -57.46 41.87 -25.00
N GLN A 821 -56.33 42.35 -25.51
CA GLN A 821 -56.25 43.50 -26.42
C GLN A 821 -56.73 43.17 -27.84
N PHE A 822 -56.41 41.98 -28.35
CA PHE A 822 -56.58 41.61 -29.75
C PHE A 822 -57.56 40.45 -29.97
N GLY A 823 -58.02 39.81 -28.90
CA GLY A 823 -59.08 38.80 -28.92
C GLY A 823 -58.78 37.57 -29.77
N ALA A 824 -59.83 36.96 -30.33
CA ALA A 824 -59.78 35.66 -30.98
C ALA A 824 -58.83 35.59 -32.21
N VAL A 825 -58.56 36.72 -32.87
CA VAL A 825 -57.66 36.76 -34.04
C VAL A 825 -56.20 36.57 -33.59
N TYR A 826 -55.78 37.21 -32.50
CA TYR A 826 -54.47 36.97 -31.92
C TYR A 826 -54.35 35.54 -31.40
N GLN A 827 -55.37 35.04 -30.70
CA GLN A 827 -55.38 33.66 -30.20
C GLN A 827 -55.24 32.64 -31.33
N GLN A 828 -55.97 32.81 -32.43
CA GLN A 828 -55.89 31.92 -33.58
C GLN A 828 -54.54 32.03 -34.30
N SER A 829 -54.01 33.25 -34.47
CA SER A 829 -52.69 33.45 -35.08
C SER A 829 -51.57 32.87 -34.22
N PHE A 830 -51.68 33.00 -32.89
CA PHE A 830 -50.75 32.40 -31.93
C PHE A 830 -50.78 30.88 -32.05
N LEU A 831 -51.96 30.26 -32.02
CA LEU A 831 -52.11 28.81 -32.18
C LEU A 831 -51.66 28.29 -33.56
N ASN A 832 -51.84 29.08 -34.61
CA ASN A 832 -51.39 28.73 -35.96
C ASN A 832 -49.88 28.91 -36.15
N ALA A 833 -49.23 29.75 -35.33
CA ALA A 833 -47.79 30.02 -35.38
C ALA A 833 -46.98 29.01 -34.55
N VAL A 834 -47.62 28.30 -33.62
CA VAL A 834 -47.01 27.17 -32.92
C VAL A 834 -47.07 25.94 -33.84
N PRO A 835 -45.94 25.31 -34.18
CA PRO A 835 -45.94 24.06 -34.93
C PRO A 835 -46.72 22.99 -34.15
N GLU A 836 -47.71 22.34 -34.78
CA GLU A 836 -48.28 21.13 -34.18
C GLU A 836 -47.14 20.11 -34.03
N PRO A 837 -46.97 19.45 -32.86
CA PRO A 837 -45.97 18.40 -32.72
C PRO A 837 -46.27 17.30 -33.73
N ALA A 838 -45.46 17.21 -34.78
CA ALA A 838 -45.54 16.11 -35.71
C ALA A 838 -45.13 14.82 -34.98
N ALA A 839 -46.12 13.97 -34.72
CA ALA A 839 -45.98 12.53 -34.51
C ALA A 839 -45.22 12.03 -33.27
N VAL A 840 -45.94 11.95 -32.14
CA VAL A 840 -45.92 10.74 -31.29
C VAL A 840 -46.72 9.64 -32.02
N SER A 841 -46.22 9.20 -33.17
CA SER A 841 -46.81 8.09 -33.95
C SER A 841 -45.75 7.07 -34.30
N GLY A 842 -45.21 6.44 -33.27
CA GLY A 842 -44.48 5.19 -33.35
C GLY A 842 -44.85 4.34 -32.15
N VAL A 843 -45.35 3.13 -32.40
CA VAL A 843 -45.70 2.09 -31.41
C VAL A 843 -47.08 2.21 -30.74
N MET A 844 -48.12 1.76 -31.45
CA MET A 844 -48.98 0.70 -30.92
C MET A 844 -49.76 0.00 -32.04
N THR A 845 -49.32 -1.20 -32.39
CA THR A 845 -50.12 -2.17 -33.13
C THR A 845 -50.69 -3.18 -32.13
N MET A 846 -51.96 -3.04 -31.74
CA MET A 846 -52.98 -4.10 -31.82
C MET A 846 -54.29 -3.76 -31.09
N ALA A 847 -55.38 -4.06 -31.81
CA ALA A 847 -56.69 -4.54 -31.37
C ALA A 847 -57.82 -3.55 -31.01
N LEU A 848 -58.76 -3.47 -31.98
CA LEU A 848 -60.23 -3.44 -31.84
C LEU A 848 -60.87 -2.45 -30.84
N PHE A 849 -61.58 -1.44 -31.35
CA PHE A 849 -63.06 -1.49 -31.45
C PHE A 849 -63.59 -0.32 -32.30
N VAL A 850 -64.70 -0.63 -32.95
CA VAL A 850 -65.39 0.10 -34.01
C VAL A 850 -66.27 1.23 -33.46
N SER A 851 -66.18 2.40 -34.11
CA SER A 851 -67.26 3.38 -34.36
C SER A 851 -67.79 4.32 -33.27
N THR A 852 -68.14 5.52 -33.76
CA THR A 852 -69.08 6.53 -33.25
C THR A 852 -68.56 7.63 -32.33
N ARG A 853 -68.32 8.83 -32.90
CA ARG A 853 -69.17 10.03 -32.70
C ARG A 853 -68.62 11.27 -33.42
N ARG A 854 -68.73 11.26 -34.76
CA ARG A 854 -68.91 12.49 -35.54
C ARG A 854 -70.42 12.63 -35.81
N ALA A 855 -71.14 13.31 -34.91
CA ALA A 855 -72.43 13.96 -35.16
C ALA A 855 -73.05 14.46 -33.86
N ARG A 856 -73.01 15.79 -33.62
CA ARG A 856 -74.12 16.65 -33.19
C ARG A 856 -73.57 17.91 -32.48
N ARG A 857 -73.56 19.02 -33.21
CA ARG A 857 -74.17 20.31 -32.83
C ARG A 857 -73.87 21.37 -33.90
N ARG A 858 -74.56 21.27 -35.03
CA ARG A 858 -75.05 22.45 -35.75
C ARG A 858 -76.49 22.19 -36.15
N GLY A 859 -77.32 23.18 -35.88
CA GLY A 859 -78.76 23.18 -36.05
C GLY A 859 -79.40 23.58 -34.72
N VAL A 860 -80.16 24.66 -34.62
CA VAL A 860 -80.85 25.50 -35.61
C VAL A 860 -81.18 26.82 -34.87
N ARG A 861 -81.21 27.99 -35.50
CA ARG A 861 -82.49 28.65 -35.86
C ARG A 861 -82.33 29.85 -36.79
N ALA A 862 -83.10 29.80 -37.88
CA ALA A 862 -83.80 30.94 -38.44
C ALA A 862 -85.26 30.49 -38.68
N ILE A 863 -86.13 30.88 -37.75
CA ILE A 863 -87.44 31.58 -37.85
C ILE A 863 -88.09 31.44 -36.46
#